data_AF-A0A7C8IVK1-F1
#
_entry.id   AF-A0A7C8IVK1-F1
#
_cell.length_a   1.000
_cell.length_b   1.000
_cell.length_c   1.000
_cell.angle_alpha   90.00
_cell.angle_beta   90.00
_cell.angle_gamma   90.00
#
_symmetry.space_group_name_H-M   'P 1'
#
loop_
_entity.id
_entity.type
_entity.pdbx_description
1 polymer ?
#
loop_
_entity_poly.entity_id
_entity_poly.type
_entity_poly.pdbx_seq_one_letter_code
_entity_poly.pdbx_strand_id
1 'polypeptide(L)'
;MAPYTVPFIVNGEECFAKDTFEVKSPATGEVVHLCSLATVSDANAAVDAAAAAATNWRNASTSLRRDILLKAADLMDNKRSELEQHLVNEIGQSRNWGAFNLDITIDMIKDCAGRVSTLGGYVPSPSNPETGAMIWREPYGVVLAIAPWNAPYILGTRSALYPIAAGCTVVLKGSEFSPRVMHAITSIFHEAGLPKGVLNFISTDPHNAPAVTEALIANPHVKKVNFTGSTAVGRIVARLAGQHLKPIVLELGGKAPAIVWEDANLDIAAECCSRGAFLNSGQICMSTERIIVHKKVNKAFQEKLRDAVSRMWPDALVHINSQSVEKNKKLVQDAANKGALVLHGNVNAEESSNTRLRPIVIAQITPEMDIYKQESFGTTVSLLEVDSEEEALRIANDTEYGLSSAVFTEDLRIGLRFAKNIETGAVHINNMTPHDEAALPHGGAKASGFGRFNASAGLDECQFFHIPLKGYIRPGLQARASDVRGVATGTKTYTTMKLAPRDSGSTFLAAWRKPGPAGVYNLALFPFTPVLPGRRSGKYKNYLRQDRLRFMITMAGIMPRISRATSSLVRLARATPPRIISGGVIAAIRPAGVVTSSTPYVNSSRARFMSSQSSPQSKREVAQASASPAKGILPEFDLNNKVIIVSGGAQGLGIVQAEALLEAGAIVHVLDRQLEPPAGSIYQNVAQRARDELGSSIFYHQVDVRTGVDNLNSIVEAIAEKHGRIDGLIAAAGIQQETPALEYTAVDADRMLGVNVTGCLMTAQAVARQMTRLGSTGSLVLIASMSGTIANRGLICPVYNASKAAVIQLGRNLAMEWGPKGIRVNTISPGYIVTEMVQKLFIEYPDRETEWPRQNMLNVLSKPEDYRGAAVFLLSDASRFMTGADLRIDGGHAAW
;
A
#
# COMPACT_ATOMS: atom_id res chain seq x y z
N MET A 1 -8.62 36.77 33.41
CA MET A 1 -9.42 36.78 32.16
C MET A 1 -10.40 35.62 32.23
N ALA A 2 -11.46 35.60 31.43
CA ALA A 2 -12.23 34.36 31.26
C ALA A 2 -11.33 33.30 30.59
N PRO A 3 -11.50 31.99 30.91
CA PRO A 3 -10.86 30.94 30.12
C PRO A 3 -11.30 31.04 28.66
N TYR A 4 -10.41 30.65 27.73
CA TYR A 4 -10.76 30.53 26.32
C TYR A 4 -11.88 29.48 26.15
N THR A 5 -12.73 29.65 25.15
CA THR A 5 -13.77 28.68 24.78
C THR A 5 -13.48 28.14 23.39
N VAL A 6 -13.30 26.82 23.29
CA VAL A 6 -13.23 26.12 21.99
C VAL A 6 -14.63 26.17 21.34
N PRO A 7 -14.79 26.75 20.14
CA PRO A 7 -16.03 26.65 19.39
C PRO A 7 -16.15 25.26 18.73
N PHE A 8 -17.32 24.95 18.18
CA PHE A 8 -17.46 23.87 17.20
C PHE A 8 -17.48 24.45 15.78
N ILE A 9 -17.26 23.64 14.74
CA ILE A 9 -17.15 24.13 13.35
C ILE A 9 -18.25 23.53 12.49
N VAL A 10 -19.15 24.37 11.97
CA VAL A 10 -20.24 23.97 11.06
C VAL A 10 -20.15 24.81 9.79
N ASN A 11 -20.25 24.16 8.64
CA ASN A 11 -20.11 24.80 7.32
C ASN A 11 -18.79 25.61 7.17
N GLY A 12 -17.72 25.22 7.88
CA GLY A 12 -16.45 25.94 7.90
C GLY A 12 -16.47 27.32 8.59
N GLU A 13 -17.45 27.59 9.46
CA GLU A 13 -17.49 28.74 10.37
C GLU A 13 -17.33 28.27 11.83
N GLU A 14 -16.65 29.05 12.67
CA GLU A 14 -16.63 28.82 14.12
C GLU A 14 -17.97 29.20 14.76
N CYS A 15 -18.52 28.31 15.58
CA CYS A 15 -19.81 28.45 16.23
C CYS A 15 -19.68 28.27 17.75
N PHE A 16 -20.10 29.29 18.50
CA PHE A 16 -20.06 29.33 19.95
C PHE A 16 -21.43 28.97 20.53
N ALA A 17 -21.49 27.94 21.35
CA ALA A 17 -22.71 27.55 22.05
C ALA A 17 -23.07 28.56 23.16
N LYS A 18 -24.36 28.63 23.50
CA LYS A 18 -24.83 29.32 24.71
C LYS A 18 -24.27 28.68 25.98
N ASP A 19 -24.24 27.35 26.01
CA ASP A 19 -23.83 26.54 27.16
C ASP A 19 -22.48 25.85 26.87
N THR A 20 -21.66 25.66 27.90
CA THR A 20 -20.27 25.17 27.76
C THR A 20 -19.93 24.14 28.84
N PHE A 21 -18.85 23.38 28.62
CA PHE A 21 -18.28 22.46 29.61
C PHE A 21 -16.79 22.71 29.82
N GLU A 22 -16.27 22.37 31.00
CA GLU A 22 -14.87 22.53 31.38
C GLU A 22 -13.99 21.40 30.81
N VAL A 23 -12.85 21.73 30.21
CA VAL A 23 -11.78 20.77 29.88
C VAL A 23 -10.67 20.94 30.91
N LYS A 24 -10.34 19.86 31.64
CA LYS A 24 -9.38 19.88 32.75
C LYS A 24 -8.15 19.05 32.42
N SER A 25 -6.96 19.58 32.68
CA SER A 25 -5.73 18.84 32.45
C SER A 25 -5.62 17.72 33.49
N PRO A 26 -5.48 16.44 33.11
CA PRO A 26 -5.29 15.37 34.08
C PRO A 26 -3.93 15.44 34.79
N ALA A 27 -2.98 16.24 34.28
CA ALA A 27 -1.67 16.42 34.89
C ALA A 27 -1.67 17.40 36.08
N THR A 28 -2.57 18.39 36.10
CA THR A 28 -2.66 19.41 37.18
C THR A 28 -4.02 19.44 37.90
N GLY A 29 -5.09 18.95 37.27
CA GLY A 29 -6.48 19.06 37.74
C GLY A 29 -7.16 20.40 37.40
N GLU A 30 -6.43 21.35 36.82
CA GLU A 30 -6.93 22.70 36.51
C GLU A 30 -7.70 22.76 35.19
N VAL A 31 -8.60 23.75 35.07
CA VAL A 31 -9.33 24.03 33.81
C VAL A 31 -8.36 24.68 32.81
N VAL A 32 -8.14 24.03 31.68
CA VAL A 32 -7.33 24.55 30.58
C VAL A 32 -8.12 25.59 29.77
N HIS A 33 -9.35 25.21 29.41
CA HIS A 33 -10.29 26.00 28.64
C HIS A 33 -11.70 25.43 28.77
N LEU A 34 -12.69 26.16 28.27
CA LEU A 34 -14.04 25.66 28.07
C LEU A 34 -14.19 25.08 26.65
N CYS A 35 -15.25 24.34 26.41
CA CYS A 35 -15.71 23.94 25.08
C CYS A 35 -17.20 24.25 24.92
N SER A 36 -17.60 24.69 23.73
CA SER A 36 -18.99 24.83 23.33
C SER A 36 -19.70 23.47 23.38
N LEU A 37 -20.87 23.42 24.03
CA LEU A 37 -21.68 22.21 24.13
C LEU A 37 -22.64 22.13 22.93
N ALA A 38 -22.32 21.28 21.95
CA ALA A 38 -23.19 21.07 20.79
C ALA A 38 -24.44 20.28 21.16
N THR A 39 -25.62 20.81 20.81
CA THR A 39 -26.92 20.17 21.06
C THR A 39 -27.32 19.25 19.90
N VAL A 40 -28.48 18.58 20.04
CA VAL A 40 -29.13 17.85 18.94
C VAL A 40 -29.48 18.77 17.75
N SER A 41 -29.70 20.07 17.97
CA SER A 41 -29.94 21.03 16.88
C SER A 41 -28.67 21.28 16.07
N ASP A 42 -27.55 21.54 16.74
CA ASP A 42 -26.25 21.80 16.12
C ASP A 42 -25.72 20.56 15.39
N ALA A 43 -25.97 19.38 15.96
CA ALA A 43 -25.65 18.10 15.35
C ALA A 43 -26.40 17.86 14.02
N ASN A 44 -27.67 18.27 13.93
CA ASN A 44 -28.41 18.22 12.65
C ASN A 44 -27.90 19.29 11.67
N ALA A 45 -27.64 20.52 12.13
CA ALA A 45 -27.07 21.58 11.27
C ALA A 45 -25.71 21.18 10.67
N ALA A 46 -24.86 20.47 11.41
CA ALA A 46 -23.61 19.90 10.92
C ALA A 46 -23.84 18.85 9.81
N VAL A 47 -24.87 17.99 9.96
CA VAL A 47 -25.25 16.99 8.95
C VAL A 47 -25.86 17.64 7.71
N ASP A 48 -26.66 18.68 7.87
CA ASP A 48 -27.28 19.41 6.76
C ASP A 48 -26.22 20.17 5.93
N ALA A 49 -25.23 20.78 6.60
CA ALA A 49 -24.05 21.37 5.94
C ALA A 49 -23.23 20.30 5.18
N ALA A 50 -23.00 19.13 5.79
CA ALA A 50 -22.33 18.00 5.14
C ALA A 50 -23.12 17.47 3.93
N ALA A 51 -24.45 17.43 4.01
CA ALA A 51 -25.33 17.01 2.92
C ALA A 51 -25.32 18.01 1.75
N ALA A 52 -25.33 19.32 2.04
CA ALA A 52 -25.25 20.37 1.04
C ALA A 52 -23.92 20.36 0.27
N ALA A 53 -22.79 20.09 0.95
CA ALA A 53 -21.48 19.99 0.32
C ALA A 53 -21.26 18.70 -0.49
N ALA A 54 -22.00 17.62 -0.20
CA ALA A 54 -21.72 16.26 -0.67
C ALA A 54 -21.62 16.11 -2.20
N THR A 55 -22.56 16.67 -2.95
CA THR A 55 -22.58 16.55 -4.43
C THR A 55 -21.36 17.21 -5.06
N ASN A 56 -20.96 18.39 -4.57
CA ASN A 56 -19.82 19.13 -5.11
C ASN A 56 -18.50 18.44 -4.76
N TRP A 57 -18.38 17.89 -3.54
CA TRP A 57 -17.16 17.19 -3.12
C TRP A 57 -17.00 15.82 -3.77
N ARG A 58 -18.07 15.04 -3.94
CA ARG A 58 -18.07 13.80 -4.74
C ARG A 58 -17.58 14.03 -6.17
N ASN A 59 -17.89 15.19 -6.75
CA ASN A 59 -17.48 15.58 -8.10
C ASN A 59 -16.11 16.30 -8.16
N ALA A 60 -15.48 16.62 -7.02
CA ALA A 60 -14.15 17.21 -6.98
C ALA A 60 -13.09 16.22 -7.47
N SER A 61 -12.16 16.68 -8.32
CA SER A 61 -11.14 15.82 -8.94
C SER A 61 -10.17 15.21 -7.92
N THR A 62 -9.67 14.02 -8.23
CA THR A 62 -8.68 13.30 -7.39
C THR A 62 -7.42 14.15 -7.15
N SER A 63 -6.98 14.93 -8.14
CA SER A 63 -5.88 15.89 -7.99
C SER A 63 -6.19 16.98 -6.95
N LEU A 64 -7.36 17.64 -7.03
CA LEU A 64 -7.74 18.68 -6.07
C LEU A 64 -7.81 18.12 -4.63
N ARG A 65 -8.35 16.91 -4.46
CA ARG A 65 -8.37 16.23 -3.16
C ARG A 65 -6.95 15.96 -2.63
N ARG A 66 -6.08 15.36 -3.45
CA ARG A 66 -4.66 15.12 -3.12
C ARG A 66 -3.98 16.42 -2.70
N ASP A 67 -4.15 17.50 -3.45
CA ASP A 67 -3.43 18.75 -3.23
C ASP A 67 -3.87 19.46 -1.93
N ILE A 68 -5.17 19.40 -1.59
CA ILE A 68 -5.68 19.82 -0.28
C ILE A 68 -5.10 18.95 0.85
N LEU A 69 -5.04 17.63 0.69
CA LEU A 69 -4.48 16.73 1.71
C LEU A 69 -2.99 16.99 1.96
N LEU A 70 -2.18 17.13 0.90
CA LEU A 70 -0.75 17.44 1.04
C LEU A 70 -0.55 18.78 1.77
N LYS A 71 -1.31 19.82 1.40
CA LYS A 71 -1.26 21.12 2.10
C LYS A 71 -1.71 21.01 3.56
N ALA A 72 -2.67 20.15 3.90
CA ALA A 72 -3.07 19.91 5.28
C ALA A 72 -1.95 19.23 6.10
N ALA A 73 -1.22 18.29 5.50
CA ALA A 73 -0.05 17.66 6.14
C ALA A 73 1.07 18.68 6.39
N ASP A 74 1.36 19.55 5.41
CA ASP A 74 2.37 20.60 5.56
C ASP A 74 1.95 21.66 6.59
N LEU A 75 0.67 22.00 6.68
CA LEU A 75 0.15 22.92 7.71
C LEU A 75 0.23 22.31 9.12
N MET A 76 0.02 21.00 9.28
CA MET A 76 0.28 20.31 10.56
C MET A 76 1.78 20.32 10.91
N ASP A 77 2.65 20.05 9.94
CA ASP A 77 4.11 20.03 10.12
C ASP A 77 4.65 21.39 10.55
N ASN A 78 4.17 22.48 9.93
CA ASN A 78 4.51 23.86 10.29
C ASN A 78 3.97 24.30 11.66
N LYS A 79 2.92 23.65 12.20
CA LYS A 79 2.26 24.04 13.47
C LYS A 79 2.58 23.11 14.64
N ARG A 80 3.49 22.13 14.48
CA ARG A 80 3.83 21.10 15.47
C ARG A 80 3.87 21.58 16.92
N SER A 81 4.61 22.64 17.24
CA SER A 81 4.77 23.11 18.62
C SER A 81 3.49 23.67 19.26
N GLU A 82 2.55 24.21 18.48
CA GLU A 82 1.20 24.56 18.97
C GLU A 82 0.39 23.28 19.20
N LEU A 83 0.41 22.38 18.21
CA LEU A 83 -0.38 21.17 18.19
C LEU A 83 0.00 20.20 19.32
N GLU A 84 1.30 20.02 19.59
CA GLU A 84 1.81 19.26 20.75
C GLU A 84 1.32 19.86 22.08
N GLN A 85 1.27 21.19 22.20
CA GLN A 85 0.87 21.83 23.44
C GLN A 85 -0.64 21.64 23.72
N HIS A 86 -1.48 21.52 22.68
CA HIS A 86 -2.88 21.09 22.86
C HIS A 86 -2.97 19.70 23.52
N LEU A 87 -2.20 18.71 23.05
CA LEU A 87 -2.17 17.37 23.65
C LEU A 87 -1.66 17.38 25.10
N VAL A 88 -0.54 18.06 25.34
CA VAL A 88 0.07 18.15 26.69
C VAL A 88 -0.93 18.77 27.68
N ASN A 89 -1.68 19.78 27.24
CA ASN A 89 -2.68 20.44 28.08
C ASN A 89 -3.93 19.56 28.30
N GLU A 90 -4.61 19.15 27.22
CA GLU A 90 -5.91 18.48 27.28
C GLU A 90 -5.82 17.06 27.89
N ILE A 91 -4.83 16.26 27.49
CA ILE A 91 -4.72 14.85 27.91
C ILE A 91 -3.53 14.55 28.84
N GLY A 92 -2.74 15.57 29.21
CA GLY A 92 -1.67 15.47 30.22
C GLY A 92 -0.49 14.56 29.85
N GLN A 93 -0.34 14.21 28.57
CA GLN A 93 0.67 13.25 28.09
C GLN A 93 2.01 13.90 27.77
N SER A 94 3.05 13.05 27.68
CA SER A 94 4.42 13.50 27.36
C SER A 94 4.55 14.10 25.95
N ARG A 95 5.50 15.01 25.76
CA ARG A 95 5.86 15.55 24.42
C ARG A 95 6.24 14.46 23.42
N ASN A 96 6.86 13.35 23.88
CA ASN A 96 7.20 12.22 23.02
C ASN A 96 5.94 11.54 22.45
N TRP A 97 4.83 11.49 23.20
CA TRP A 97 3.54 11.04 22.68
C TRP A 97 2.92 12.06 21.73
N GLY A 98 3.15 13.36 21.97
CA GLY A 98 2.77 14.45 21.07
C GLY A 98 3.43 14.36 19.70
N ALA A 99 4.76 14.27 19.67
CA ALA A 99 5.54 14.08 18.45
C ALA A 99 5.09 12.82 17.70
N PHE A 100 5.00 11.66 18.37
CA PHE A 100 4.51 10.42 17.77
C PHE A 100 3.10 10.55 17.18
N ASN A 101 2.18 11.25 17.86
CA ASN A 101 0.84 11.52 17.33
C ASN A 101 0.89 12.32 16.03
N LEU A 102 1.73 13.36 15.96
CA LEU A 102 1.83 14.21 14.77
C LEU A 102 2.58 13.53 13.63
N ASP A 103 3.66 12.80 13.90
CA ASP A 103 4.44 12.10 12.87
C ASP A 103 3.58 11.07 12.14
N ILE A 104 2.88 10.20 12.87
CA ILE A 104 1.95 9.22 12.28
C ILE A 104 0.79 9.93 11.57
N THR A 105 0.29 11.05 12.09
CA THR A 105 -0.80 11.80 11.43
C THR A 105 -0.36 12.42 10.10
N ILE A 106 0.81 13.07 10.07
CA ILE A 106 1.36 13.76 8.90
C ILE A 106 1.74 12.75 7.81
N ASP A 107 2.36 11.62 8.18
CA ASP A 107 2.63 10.50 7.26
C ASP A 107 1.33 9.90 6.71
N MET A 108 0.34 9.64 7.58
CA MET A 108 -0.95 9.10 7.17
C MET A 108 -1.71 10.00 6.18
N ILE A 109 -1.66 11.33 6.34
CA ILE A 109 -2.24 12.25 5.35
C ILE A 109 -1.48 12.16 4.02
N LYS A 110 -0.14 12.06 4.04
CA LYS A 110 0.72 11.98 2.84
C LYS A 110 0.54 10.66 2.08
N ASP A 111 0.51 9.52 2.76
CA ASP A 111 0.19 8.20 2.18
C ASP A 111 -1.22 8.18 1.57
N CYS A 112 -2.22 8.65 2.33
CA CYS A 112 -3.60 8.72 1.85
C CYS A 112 -3.72 9.60 0.60
N ALA A 113 -3.08 10.79 0.59
CA ALA A 113 -3.01 11.67 -0.58
C ALA A 113 -2.38 10.98 -1.80
N GLY A 114 -1.30 10.21 -1.61
CA GLY A 114 -0.68 9.40 -2.66
C GLY A 114 -1.61 8.35 -3.27
N ARG A 115 -2.53 7.78 -2.47
CA ARG A 115 -3.50 6.76 -2.89
C ARG A 115 -4.77 7.32 -3.56
N VAL A 116 -5.08 8.61 -3.43
CA VAL A 116 -6.29 9.23 -4.03
C VAL A 116 -6.36 9.03 -5.54
N SER A 117 -5.22 8.98 -6.23
CA SER A 117 -5.14 8.70 -7.67
C SER A 117 -5.53 7.27 -8.06
N THR A 118 -5.49 6.31 -7.13
CA THR A 118 -5.83 4.89 -7.37
C THR A 118 -7.31 4.56 -7.12
N LEU A 119 -8.13 5.56 -6.77
CA LEU A 119 -9.57 5.40 -6.58
C LEU A 119 -10.25 5.11 -7.94
N GLY A 120 -10.47 3.83 -8.24
CA GLY A 120 -10.95 3.37 -9.55
C GLY A 120 -12.01 2.26 -9.49
N GLY A 121 -12.87 2.26 -10.51
CA GLY A 121 -13.72 1.12 -10.85
C GLY A 121 -12.93 -0.03 -11.51
N TYR A 122 -13.63 -1.09 -11.91
CA TYR A 122 -13.03 -2.18 -12.69
C TYR A 122 -14.03 -2.83 -13.65
N VAL A 123 -13.52 -3.54 -14.66
CA VAL A 123 -14.29 -4.23 -15.70
C VAL A 123 -14.07 -5.74 -15.54
N PRO A 124 -14.94 -6.46 -14.81
CA PRO A 124 -14.84 -7.91 -14.68
C PRO A 124 -15.37 -8.63 -15.93
N SER A 125 -14.75 -9.73 -16.31
CA SER A 125 -15.23 -10.64 -17.37
C SER A 125 -16.51 -11.37 -16.93
N PRO A 126 -17.68 -11.16 -17.58
CA PRO A 126 -18.89 -11.90 -17.24
C PRO A 126 -18.86 -13.33 -17.80
N SER A 127 -19.65 -14.22 -17.22
CA SER A 127 -19.78 -15.62 -17.69
C SER A 127 -20.50 -15.77 -19.03
N ASN A 128 -21.23 -14.74 -19.49
CA ASN A 128 -21.73 -14.67 -20.87
C ASN A 128 -20.78 -13.79 -21.71
N PRO A 129 -20.07 -14.35 -22.72
CA PRO A 129 -19.12 -13.60 -23.54
C PRO A 129 -19.77 -12.52 -24.42
N GLU A 130 -21.08 -12.55 -24.64
CA GLU A 130 -21.79 -11.47 -25.35
C GLU A 130 -22.05 -10.23 -24.48
N THR A 131 -21.71 -10.26 -23.18
CA THR A 131 -22.04 -9.18 -22.23
C THR A 131 -20.80 -8.53 -21.64
N GLY A 132 -20.85 -7.20 -21.51
CA GLY A 132 -19.92 -6.43 -20.70
C GLY A 132 -20.51 -6.11 -19.32
N ALA A 133 -19.65 -5.92 -18.33
CA ALA A 133 -20.01 -5.37 -17.03
C ALA A 133 -18.95 -4.34 -16.61
N MET A 134 -19.39 -3.23 -16.03
CA MET A 134 -18.51 -2.23 -15.42
C MET A 134 -18.94 -1.98 -13.98
N ILE A 135 -17.97 -1.96 -13.07
CA ILE A 135 -18.16 -1.70 -11.65
C ILE A 135 -17.53 -0.34 -11.33
N TRP A 136 -18.30 0.59 -10.78
CA TRP A 136 -17.80 1.85 -10.23
C TRP A 136 -17.69 1.74 -8.71
N ARG A 137 -16.79 2.54 -8.12
CA ARG A 137 -16.70 2.77 -6.68
C ARG A 137 -17.15 4.20 -6.40
N GLU A 138 -18.15 4.35 -5.54
CA GLU A 138 -18.83 5.62 -5.29
C GLU A 138 -18.77 5.95 -3.79
N PRO A 139 -18.45 7.20 -3.38
CA PRO A 139 -18.44 7.56 -1.96
C PRO A 139 -19.83 7.46 -1.34
N TYR A 140 -19.92 6.95 -0.11
CA TYR A 140 -21.19 6.75 0.59
C TYR A 140 -22.06 8.01 0.74
N GLY A 141 -21.47 9.20 0.87
CA GLY A 141 -22.17 10.46 1.13
C GLY A 141 -21.70 11.11 2.43
N VAL A 142 -22.61 11.49 3.32
CA VAL A 142 -22.24 11.99 4.66
C VAL A 142 -21.82 10.82 5.55
N VAL A 143 -20.65 10.93 6.19
CA VAL A 143 -20.11 9.97 7.15
C VAL A 143 -20.09 10.61 8.54
N LEU A 144 -20.63 9.90 9.52
CA LEU A 144 -20.46 10.24 10.93
C LEU A 144 -19.14 9.62 11.42
N ALA A 145 -18.20 10.45 11.83
CA ALA A 145 -16.91 10.05 12.37
C ALA A 145 -16.89 10.32 13.88
N ILE A 146 -16.61 9.30 14.69
CA ILE A 146 -16.61 9.43 16.16
C ILE A 146 -15.23 9.01 16.69
N ALA A 147 -14.48 9.96 17.23
CA ALA A 147 -13.07 9.81 17.58
C ALA A 147 -12.79 10.03 19.09
N PRO A 148 -11.94 9.19 19.72
CA PRO A 148 -11.59 9.26 21.14
C PRO A 148 -10.38 10.18 21.38
N TRP A 149 -10.06 10.36 22.66
CA TRP A 149 -9.05 11.28 23.19
C TRP A 149 -7.63 10.70 23.33
N ASN A 150 -7.42 9.39 23.18
CA ASN A 150 -6.18 8.75 23.65
C ASN A 150 -4.98 8.90 22.67
N ALA A 151 -5.26 8.96 21.38
CA ALA A 151 -4.32 9.35 20.33
C ALA A 151 -5.02 10.30 19.32
N PRO A 152 -5.43 11.51 19.74
CA PRO A 152 -6.54 12.20 19.09
C PRO A 152 -6.17 12.89 17.77
N TYR A 153 -4.90 13.23 17.50
CA TYR A 153 -4.50 13.61 16.14
C TYR A 153 -4.57 12.41 15.19
N ILE A 154 -4.05 11.25 15.59
CA ILE A 154 -4.08 10.03 14.75
C ILE A 154 -5.54 9.62 14.51
N LEU A 155 -6.30 9.41 15.57
CA LEU A 155 -7.65 8.83 15.49
C LEU A 155 -8.70 9.83 15.01
N GLY A 156 -8.60 11.10 15.40
CA GLY A 156 -9.40 12.19 14.85
C GLY A 156 -9.20 12.33 13.35
N THR A 157 -7.94 12.43 12.90
CA THR A 157 -7.64 12.54 11.47
C THR A 157 -8.04 11.28 10.71
N ARG A 158 -7.69 10.09 11.20
CA ARG A 158 -8.07 8.77 10.63
C ARG A 158 -9.57 8.67 10.38
N SER A 159 -10.38 9.11 11.34
CA SER A 159 -11.85 9.04 11.26
C SER A 159 -12.46 9.90 10.14
N ALA A 160 -11.79 10.99 9.73
CA ALA A 160 -12.26 11.94 8.73
C ALA A 160 -11.54 11.86 7.37
N LEU A 161 -10.23 11.56 7.37
CA LEU A 161 -9.31 11.57 6.24
C LEU A 161 -9.75 10.63 5.11
N TYR A 162 -9.96 9.35 5.39
CA TYR A 162 -10.32 8.37 4.38
C TYR A 162 -11.70 8.63 3.74
N PRO A 163 -12.75 9.02 4.50
CA PRO A 163 -13.99 9.54 3.92
C PRO A 163 -13.76 10.74 2.99
N ILE A 164 -13.03 11.77 3.43
CA ILE A 164 -12.78 12.99 2.66
C ILE A 164 -12.03 12.65 1.35
N ALA A 165 -11.00 11.82 1.42
CA ALA A 165 -10.24 11.34 0.26
C ALA A 165 -11.12 10.60 -0.76
N ALA A 166 -11.95 9.66 -0.28
CA ALA A 166 -12.90 8.91 -1.11
C ALA A 166 -13.98 9.79 -1.77
N GLY A 167 -14.26 10.98 -1.22
CA GLY A 167 -15.25 11.94 -1.73
C GLY A 167 -16.53 12.02 -0.89
N CYS A 168 -16.53 11.44 0.31
CA CYS A 168 -17.55 11.65 1.32
C CYS A 168 -17.37 13.00 2.03
N THR A 169 -18.44 13.50 2.64
CA THR A 169 -18.40 14.61 3.60
C THR A 169 -18.55 14.08 5.02
N VAL A 170 -18.07 14.82 6.02
CA VAL A 170 -17.87 14.31 7.38
C VAL A 170 -18.49 15.23 8.43
N VAL A 171 -19.13 14.60 9.42
CA VAL A 171 -19.38 15.19 10.74
C VAL A 171 -18.52 14.45 11.75
N LEU A 172 -17.47 15.12 12.24
CA LEU A 172 -16.56 14.65 13.26
C LEU A 172 -17.15 14.99 14.63
N LYS A 173 -17.71 13.99 15.32
CA LYS A 173 -17.92 14.06 16.76
C LYS A 173 -16.59 13.75 17.46
N GLY A 174 -15.99 14.79 18.03
CA GLY A 174 -14.85 14.65 18.92
C GLY A 174 -15.23 14.14 20.31
N SER A 175 -14.20 13.79 21.08
CA SER A 175 -14.30 13.59 22.52
C SER A 175 -14.33 14.92 23.27
N GLU A 176 -15.08 14.91 24.37
CA GLU A 176 -15.11 15.89 25.45
C GLU A 176 -13.74 16.12 26.12
N PHE A 177 -12.84 15.14 26.08
CA PHE A 177 -11.52 15.22 26.71
C PHE A 177 -10.43 15.84 25.82
N SER A 178 -10.69 16.03 24.52
CA SER A 178 -9.71 16.66 23.60
C SER A 178 -10.34 17.53 22.48
N PRO A 179 -11.32 18.41 22.77
CA PRO A 179 -11.98 19.21 21.74
C PRO A 179 -11.05 20.22 21.03
N ARG A 180 -10.00 20.77 21.67
CA ARG A 180 -9.07 21.71 21.01
C ARG A 180 -8.21 21.01 19.96
N VAL A 181 -7.78 19.77 20.21
CA VAL A 181 -7.15 18.91 19.20
C VAL A 181 -8.10 18.66 18.01
N MET A 182 -9.36 18.28 18.27
CA MET A 182 -10.34 17.99 17.22
C MET A 182 -10.72 19.22 16.39
N HIS A 183 -10.79 20.39 17.04
CA HIS A 183 -10.91 21.69 16.40
C HIS A 183 -9.72 21.96 15.48
N ALA A 184 -8.48 21.84 15.99
CA ALA A 184 -7.27 22.12 15.24
C ALA A 184 -7.13 21.26 13.96
N ILE A 185 -7.51 19.97 14.01
CA ILE A 185 -7.61 19.11 12.81
C ILE A 185 -8.54 19.76 11.78
N THR A 186 -9.74 20.14 12.19
CA THR A 186 -10.77 20.69 11.29
C THR A 186 -10.38 22.06 10.73
N SER A 187 -9.82 22.95 11.56
CA SER A 187 -9.27 24.24 11.13
C SER A 187 -8.19 24.07 10.06
N ILE A 188 -7.24 23.15 10.26
CA ILE A 188 -6.12 22.93 9.33
C ILE A 188 -6.61 22.40 7.98
N PHE A 189 -7.60 21.50 7.95
CA PHE A 189 -8.17 21.05 6.68
C PHE A 189 -8.87 22.19 5.92
N HIS A 190 -9.61 23.08 6.60
CA HIS A 190 -10.19 24.27 5.94
C HIS A 190 -9.13 25.28 5.49
N GLU A 191 -8.07 25.50 6.27
CA GLU A 191 -6.91 26.34 5.92
C GLU A 191 -6.14 25.75 4.72
N ALA A 192 -6.11 24.42 4.57
CA ALA A 192 -5.62 23.72 3.39
C ALA A 192 -6.50 23.91 2.15
N GLY A 193 -7.70 24.48 2.29
CA GLY A 193 -8.65 24.73 1.21
C GLY A 193 -9.77 23.70 1.09
N LEU A 194 -9.98 22.85 2.10
CA LEU A 194 -11.13 21.94 2.12
C LEU A 194 -12.44 22.74 2.10
N PRO A 195 -13.36 22.51 1.14
CA PRO A 195 -14.56 23.33 0.99
C PRO A 195 -15.46 23.33 2.22
N LYS A 196 -16.18 24.45 2.41
CA LYS A 196 -17.15 24.63 3.49
C LYS A 196 -18.19 23.50 3.50
N GLY A 197 -18.44 22.96 4.69
CA GLY A 197 -19.35 21.83 4.92
C GLY A 197 -18.77 20.45 4.61
N VAL A 198 -17.60 20.31 3.96
CA VAL A 198 -17.03 18.98 3.66
C VAL A 198 -16.52 18.27 4.91
N LEU A 199 -15.97 19.02 5.86
CA LEU A 199 -15.74 18.59 7.24
C LEU A 199 -16.50 19.56 8.15
N ASN A 200 -17.07 19.02 9.22
CA ASN A 200 -17.72 19.74 10.30
C ASN A 200 -17.29 19.06 11.60
N PHE A 201 -17.01 19.82 12.65
CA PHE A 201 -16.62 19.30 13.96
C PHE A 201 -17.64 19.72 15.00
N ILE A 202 -18.03 18.78 15.88
CA ILE A 202 -18.84 19.02 17.07
C ILE A 202 -18.25 18.29 18.27
N SER A 203 -18.39 18.88 19.46
CA SER A 203 -18.16 18.20 20.73
C SER A 203 -19.30 18.52 21.71
N THR A 204 -19.54 17.61 22.65
CA THR A 204 -20.59 17.71 23.66
C THR A 204 -20.19 16.86 24.86
N ASP A 205 -20.72 17.21 26.02
CA ASP A 205 -20.40 16.56 27.29
C ASP A 205 -20.93 15.10 27.39
N PRO A 206 -20.45 14.31 28.37
CA PRO A 206 -20.89 12.92 28.57
C PRO A 206 -22.41 12.74 28.80
N HIS A 207 -23.11 13.74 29.33
CA HIS A 207 -24.55 13.67 29.58
C HIS A 207 -25.37 13.79 28.29
N ASN A 208 -25.04 14.73 27.41
CA ASN A 208 -25.74 14.94 26.14
C ASN A 208 -25.24 14.02 25.01
N ALA A 209 -24.04 13.45 25.14
CA ALA A 209 -23.41 12.58 24.14
C ALA A 209 -24.32 11.43 23.62
N PRO A 210 -25.13 10.72 24.43
CA PRO A 210 -26.03 9.68 23.93
C PRO A 210 -27.10 10.22 22.97
N ALA A 211 -27.81 11.28 23.35
CA ALA A 211 -28.89 11.86 22.54
C ALA A 211 -28.36 12.50 21.24
N VAL A 212 -27.22 13.19 21.31
CA VAL A 212 -26.52 13.73 20.13
C VAL A 212 -26.07 12.62 19.19
N THR A 213 -25.51 11.53 19.73
CA THR A 213 -25.05 10.38 18.92
C THR A 213 -26.22 9.63 18.28
N GLU A 214 -27.32 9.42 19.01
CA GLU A 214 -28.54 8.82 18.46
C GLU A 214 -29.13 9.67 17.33
N ALA A 215 -29.22 11.00 17.49
CA ALA A 215 -29.72 11.88 16.45
C ALA A 215 -28.87 11.81 15.16
N LEU A 216 -27.55 11.81 15.28
CA LEU A 216 -26.62 11.68 14.14
C LEU A 216 -26.74 10.31 13.46
N ILE A 217 -26.87 9.22 14.23
CA ILE A 217 -27.04 7.87 13.69
C ILE A 217 -28.44 7.69 13.07
N ALA A 218 -29.47 8.38 13.56
CA ALA A 218 -30.83 8.33 13.02
C ALA A 218 -31.01 9.20 11.75
N ASN A 219 -30.36 10.36 11.65
CA ASN A 219 -30.56 11.33 10.56
C ASN A 219 -30.38 10.68 9.17
N PRO A 220 -31.34 10.82 8.24
CA PRO A 220 -31.33 10.09 6.96
C PRO A 220 -30.21 10.50 6.00
N HIS A 221 -29.53 11.63 6.21
CA HIS A 221 -28.41 12.06 5.35
C HIS A 221 -27.10 11.33 5.66
N VAL A 222 -26.84 10.95 6.92
CA VAL A 222 -25.68 10.13 7.32
C VAL A 222 -25.82 8.72 6.73
N LYS A 223 -24.87 8.30 5.87
CA LYS A 223 -24.92 7.04 5.12
C LYS A 223 -23.98 5.95 5.64
N LYS A 224 -22.92 6.31 6.35
CA LYS A 224 -22.00 5.39 7.05
C LYS A 224 -21.59 6.00 8.39
N VAL A 225 -21.27 5.16 9.38
CA VAL A 225 -20.63 5.58 10.63
C VAL A 225 -19.23 4.98 10.71
N ASN A 226 -18.27 5.69 11.27
CA ASN A 226 -17.08 5.07 11.84
C ASN A 226 -16.95 5.50 13.31
N PHE A 227 -16.58 4.56 14.18
CA PHE A 227 -16.48 4.77 15.61
C PHE A 227 -15.21 4.11 16.13
N THR A 228 -14.39 4.88 16.85
CA THR A 228 -13.28 4.35 17.64
C THR A 228 -13.55 4.60 19.13
N GLY A 229 -13.44 3.59 19.99
CA GLY A 229 -13.74 3.74 21.42
C GLY A 229 -13.99 2.42 22.15
N SER A 230 -14.60 2.43 23.33
CA SER A 230 -14.79 1.19 24.11
C SER A 230 -15.77 0.22 23.46
N THR A 231 -15.51 -1.09 23.59
CA THR A 231 -16.38 -2.15 23.05
C THR A 231 -17.82 -2.07 23.58
N ALA A 232 -18.01 -1.61 24.82
CA ALA A 232 -19.34 -1.38 25.39
C ALA A 232 -20.15 -0.32 24.61
N VAL A 233 -19.53 0.80 24.24
CA VAL A 233 -20.18 1.86 23.44
C VAL A 233 -20.27 1.43 21.97
N GLY A 234 -19.29 0.72 21.43
CA GLY A 234 -19.34 0.12 20.09
C GLY A 234 -20.56 -0.79 19.91
N ARG A 235 -20.90 -1.61 20.92
CA ARG A 235 -22.12 -2.45 20.96
C ARG A 235 -23.43 -1.65 21.03
N ILE A 236 -23.41 -0.37 21.41
CA ILE A 236 -24.56 0.55 21.36
C ILE A 236 -24.64 1.21 19.97
N VAL A 237 -23.54 1.76 19.47
CA VAL A 237 -23.43 2.35 18.13
C VAL A 237 -23.84 1.34 17.05
N ALA A 238 -23.38 0.10 17.14
CA ALA A 238 -23.75 -0.97 16.21
C ALA A 238 -25.24 -1.30 16.22
N ARG A 239 -25.90 -1.21 17.39
CA ARG A 239 -27.34 -1.46 17.55
C ARG A 239 -28.16 -0.38 16.88
N LEU A 240 -27.81 0.90 17.13
CA LEU A 240 -28.45 2.05 16.50
C LEU A 240 -28.22 2.07 14.99
N ALA A 241 -26.99 1.84 14.54
CA ALA A 241 -26.68 1.78 13.11
C ALA A 241 -27.42 0.62 12.42
N GLY A 242 -27.52 -0.55 13.06
CA GLY A 242 -28.31 -1.68 12.57
C GLY A 242 -29.82 -1.39 12.47
N GLN A 243 -30.38 -0.68 13.45
CA GLN A 243 -31.77 -0.19 13.43
C GLN A 243 -32.06 0.73 12.23
N HIS A 244 -31.05 1.49 11.77
CA HIS A 244 -31.14 2.36 10.60
C HIS A 244 -30.48 1.78 9.32
N LEU A 245 -30.10 0.49 9.32
CA LEU A 245 -29.40 -0.23 8.24
C LEU A 245 -28.16 0.49 7.69
N LYS A 246 -27.41 1.19 8.55
CA LYS A 246 -26.20 1.92 8.17
C LYS A 246 -24.96 1.02 8.29
N PRO A 247 -24.11 0.91 7.25
CA PRO A 247 -22.81 0.27 7.38
C PRO A 247 -21.92 1.02 8.38
N ILE A 248 -21.06 0.28 9.08
CA ILE A 248 -20.19 0.83 10.12
C ILE A 248 -18.77 0.25 10.06
N VAL A 249 -17.77 1.06 10.44
CA VAL A 249 -16.45 0.60 10.87
C VAL A 249 -16.35 0.79 12.38
N LEU A 250 -15.84 -0.22 13.08
CA LEU A 250 -15.70 -0.23 14.53
C LEU A 250 -14.27 -0.59 14.91
N GLU A 251 -13.56 0.33 15.56
CA GLU A 251 -12.26 0.09 16.18
C GLU A 251 -12.40 0.16 17.70
N LEU A 252 -12.33 -0.99 18.36
CA LEU A 252 -12.77 -1.13 19.74
C LEU A 252 -11.62 -1.50 20.70
N GLY A 253 -11.96 -1.87 21.93
CA GLY A 253 -10.97 -2.21 22.97
C GLY A 253 -10.15 -3.45 22.65
N GLY A 254 -9.09 -3.69 23.42
CA GLY A 254 -8.18 -4.81 23.25
C GLY A 254 -7.74 -5.49 24.55
N LYS A 255 -7.08 -6.64 24.40
CA LYS A 255 -6.42 -7.36 25.50
C LYS A 255 -5.17 -8.07 24.96
N ALA A 256 -4.30 -7.28 24.33
CA ALA A 256 -3.26 -7.78 23.44
C ALA A 256 -2.31 -8.77 24.14
N PRO A 257 -2.17 -10.01 23.62
CA PRO A 257 -1.22 -10.97 24.14
C PRO A 257 0.19 -10.72 23.57
N ALA A 258 1.22 -10.84 24.40
CA ALA A 258 2.61 -10.88 24.00
C ALA A 258 3.23 -12.21 24.43
N ILE A 259 3.48 -13.12 23.48
CA ILE A 259 4.08 -14.43 23.74
C ILE A 259 5.60 -14.29 23.79
N VAL A 260 6.23 -14.71 24.90
CA VAL A 260 7.69 -14.76 25.07
C VAL A 260 8.09 -16.24 25.10
N TRP A 261 8.67 -16.71 24.00
CA TRP A 261 8.96 -18.12 23.79
C TRP A 261 10.29 -18.57 24.41
N GLU A 262 10.56 -19.88 24.41
CA GLU A 262 11.71 -20.47 25.12
C GLU A 262 13.09 -20.12 24.52
N ASP A 263 13.11 -19.68 23.26
CA ASP A 263 14.28 -19.21 22.52
C ASP A 263 14.27 -17.68 22.32
N ALA A 264 13.41 -16.95 23.02
CA ALA A 264 13.27 -15.50 22.86
C ALA A 264 14.49 -14.75 23.41
N ASN A 265 14.92 -13.70 22.69
CA ASN A 265 15.82 -12.70 23.24
C ASN A 265 15.12 -11.94 24.37
N LEU A 266 15.41 -12.30 25.62
CA LEU A 266 14.66 -11.85 26.79
C LEU A 266 14.83 -10.36 27.10
N ASP A 267 15.93 -9.74 26.68
CA ASP A 267 16.15 -8.30 26.87
C ASP A 267 15.28 -7.48 25.91
N ILE A 268 15.26 -7.85 24.62
CA ILE A 268 14.35 -7.25 23.63
C ILE A 268 12.89 -7.47 24.04
N ALA A 269 12.54 -8.70 24.45
CA ALA A 269 11.18 -9.02 24.91
C ALA A 269 10.79 -8.20 26.15
N ALA A 270 11.69 -8.01 27.12
CA ALA A 270 11.41 -7.24 28.33
C ALA A 270 11.21 -5.75 28.04
N GLU A 271 12.05 -5.13 27.19
CA GLU A 271 11.88 -3.74 26.78
C GLU A 271 10.61 -3.54 25.94
N CYS A 272 10.34 -4.41 24.97
CA CYS A 272 9.12 -4.31 24.14
C CYS A 272 7.84 -4.55 24.95
N CYS A 273 7.83 -5.49 25.89
CA CYS A 273 6.68 -5.70 26.79
C CYS A 273 6.49 -4.51 27.75
N SER A 274 7.57 -3.99 28.36
CA SER A 274 7.54 -2.79 29.21
C SER A 274 7.01 -1.56 28.46
N ARG A 275 7.50 -1.33 27.23
CA ARG A 275 7.02 -0.24 26.36
C ARG A 275 5.57 -0.43 25.96
N GLY A 276 5.20 -1.62 25.50
CA GLY A 276 3.85 -1.89 25.02
C GLY A 276 2.78 -1.81 26.11
N ALA A 277 3.12 -2.17 27.35
CA ALA A 277 2.22 -2.06 28.49
C ALA A 277 1.99 -0.61 28.96
N PHE A 278 3.05 0.22 29.01
CA PHE A 278 3.01 1.49 29.76
C PHE A 278 3.14 2.78 28.93
N LEU A 279 3.40 2.69 27.61
CA LEU A 279 3.29 3.83 26.70
C LEU A 279 1.87 4.43 26.77
N ASN A 280 1.77 5.77 26.73
CA ASN A 280 0.51 6.51 26.98
C ASN A 280 -0.17 6.17 28.32
N SER A 281 0.61 5.75 29.33
CA SER A 281 0.10 5.20 30.60
C SER A 281 -0.77 3.95 30.43
N GLY A 282 -0.54 3.16 29.38
CA GLY A 282 -1.35 1.97 29.02
C GLY A 282 -2.71 2.28 28.39
N GLN A 283 -2.98 3.56 28.07
CA GLN A 283 -4.24 4.01 27.47
C GLN A 283 -4.21 3.87 25.94
N ILE A 284 -3.88 2.67 25.46
CA ILE A 284 -3.89 2.31 24.04
C ILE A 284 -4.66 1.00 23.91
N CYS A 285 -5.62 0.91 23.00
CA CYS A 285 -6.37 -0.32 22.73
C CYS A 285 -5.45 -1.49 22.27
N MET A 286 -4.25 -1.17 21.79
CA MET A 286 -3.20 -2.13 21.42
C MET A 286 -2.19 -2.42 22.54
N SER A 287 -2.32 -1.86 23.75
CA SER A 287 -1.34 -2.03 24.83
C SER A 287 -1.17 -3.48 25.26
N THR A 288 0.06 -3.83 25.65
CA THR A 288 0.42 -5.18 26.12
C THR A 288 -0.29 -5.44 27.44
N GLU A 289 -1.40 -6.16 27.39
CA GLU A 289 -2.28 -6.41 28.54
C GLU A 289 -2.05 -7.81 29.16
N ARG A 290 -1.50 -8.76 28.38
CA ARG A 290 -1.22 -10.14 28.80
C ARG A 290 0.12 -10.62 28.24
N ILE A 291 1.14 -10.74 29.08
CA ILE A 291 2.44 -11.32 28.70
C ILE A 291 2.38 -12.82 29.02
N ILE A 292 2.57 -13.67 28.02
CA ILE A 292 2.45 -15.13 28.08
C ILE A 292 3.85 -15.71 27.92
N VAL A 293 4.44 -16.24 28.99
CA VAL A 293 5.87 -16.56 29.06
C VAL A 293 6.09 -18.07 29.21
N HIS A 294 6.95 -18.66 28.38
CA HIS A 294 7.27 -20.08 28.49
C HIS A 294 8.03 -20.39 29.79
N LYS A 295 7.65 -21.46 30.50
CA LYS A 295 8.17 -21.79 31.84
C LYS A 295 9.70 -21.90 31.92
N LYS A 296 10.37 -22.30 30.82
CA LYS A 296 11.84 -22.40 30.76
C LYS A 296 12.54 -21.06 30.99
N VAL A 297 11.93 -19.95 30.55
CA VAL A 297 12.52 -18.61 30.60
C VAL A 297 11.86 -17.68 31.62
N ASN A 298 10.70 -18.06 32.18
CA ASN A 298 9.86 -17.18 32.99
C ASN A 298 10.60 -16.45 34.13
N LYS A 299 11.42 -17.14 34.93
CA LYS A 299 12.16 -16.51 36.04
C LYS A 299 13.13 -15.42 35.56
N ALA A 300 13.96 -15.72 34.57
CA ALA A 300 14.92 -14.77 34.00
C ALA A 300 14.22 -13.60 33.27
N PHE A 301 13.06 -13.87 32.67
CA PHE A 301 12.23 -12.83 32.05
C PHE A 301 11.57 -11.91 33.09
N GLN A 302 11.09 -12.43 34.23
CA GLN A 302 10.54 -11.61 35.32
C GLN A 302 11.57 -10.65 35.90
N GLU A 303 12.82 -11.07 36.05
CA GLU A 303 13.93 -10.21 36.47
C GLU A 303 14.15 -9.08 35.44
N LYS A 304 14.38 -9.43 34.17
CA LYS A 304 14.58 -8.45 33.08
C LYS A 304 13.40 -7.50 32.89
N LEU A 305 12.16 -7.98 33.03
CA LEU A 305 10.96 -7.15 32.94
C LEU A 305 10.87 -6.17 34.11
N ARG A 306 11.14 -6.61 35.35
CA ARG A 306 11.16 -5.72 36.53
C ARG A 306 12.23 -4.63 36.38
N ASP A 307 13.41 -4.97 35.86
CA ASP A 307 14.48 -4.01 35.63
C ASP A 307 14.15 -3.04 34.49
N ALA A 308 13.57 -3.53 33.38
CA ALA A 308 13.10 -2.71 32.28
C ALA A 308 12.00 -1.73 32.71
N VAL A 309 11.03 -2.17 33.53
CA VAL A 309 9.98 -1.27 34.04
C VAL A 309 10.56 -0.24 35.00
N SER A 310 11.39 -0.66 35.96
CA SER A 310 12.03 0.26 36.93
C SER A 310 12.91 1.32 36.27
N ARG A 311 13.61 0.97 35.17
CA ARG A 311 14.48 1.87 34.41
C ARG A 311 13.72 2.84 33.50
N MET A 312 12.62 2.39 32.90
CA MET A 312 11.89 3.17 31.88
C MET A 312 10.76 4.00 32.46
N TRP A 313 10.19 3.57 33.59
CA TRP A 313 8.98 4.13 34.19
C TRP A 313 9.11 4.27 35.72
N PRO A 314 10.10 5.04 36.23
CA PRO A 314 10.35 5.18 37.66
C PRO A 314 9.23 5.91 38.43
N ASP A 315 8.45 6.74 37.72
CA ASP A 315 7.44 7.64 38.28
C ASP A 315 5.99 7.20 37.98
N ALA A 316 5.03 7.75 38.73
CA ALA A 316 3.61 7.51 38.52
C ALA A 316 3.07 8.26 37.29
N LEU A 317 2.52 7.51 36.33
CA LEU A 317 2.11 8.01 35.01
C LEU A 317 0.68 8.58 35.04
N VAL A 318 0.37 9.49 34.11
CA VAL A 318 -0.89 10.26 34.08
C VAL A 318 -1.99 9.53 33.30
N HIS A 319 -3.05 9.16 34.01
CA HIS A 319 -4.32 8.69 33.44
C HIS A 319 -5.25 9.87 33.15
N ILE A 320 -6.12 9.74 32.14
CA ILE A 320 -7.03 10.82 31.69
C ILE A 320 -8.01 11.31 32.77
N ASN A 321 -8.30 10.48 33.77
CA ASN A 321 -9.14 10.79 34.92
C ASN A 321 -8.89 9.81 36.07
N SER A 322 -9.44 10.10 37.25
CA SER A 322 -9.30 9.24 38.43
C SER A 322 -10.12 7.94 38.33
N GLN A 323 -11.15 7.88 37.49
CA GLN A 323 -11.93 6.65 37.27
C GLN A 323 -11.10 5.56 36.60
N SER A 324 -10.17 5.91 35.69
CA SER A 324 -9.19 4.98 35.12
C SER A 324 -8.22 4.42 36.17
N VAL A 325 -7.74 5.28 37.09
CA VAL A 325 -6.89 4.85 38.22
C VAL A 325 -7.64 3.88 39.13
N GLU A 326 -8.85 4.25 39.57
CA GLU A 326 -9.65 3.42 40.48
C GLU A 326 -10.16 2.12 39.83
N LYS A 327 -10.36 2.10 38.50
CA LYS A 327 -10.57 0.86 37.73
C LYS A 327 -9.34 -0.05 37.83
N ASN A 328 -8.15 0.48 37.57
CA ASN A 328 -6.90 -0.28 37.63
C ASN A 328 -6.65 -0.83 39.04
N LYS A 329 -6.80 0.00 40.09
CA LYS A 329 -6.69 -0.47 41.48
C LYS A 329 -7.63 -1.62 41.81
N LYS A 330 -8.89 -1.57 41.34
CA LYS A 330 -9.86 -2.66 41.54
C LYS A 330 -9.47 -3.94 40.82
N LEU A 331 -8.96 -3.86 39.59
CA LEU A 331 -8.46 -5.03 38.84
C LEU A 331 -7.25 -5.68 39.55
N VAL A 332 -6.33 -4.86 40.08
CA VAL A 332 -5.17 -5.35 40.85
C VAL A 332 -5.63 -6.00 42.17
N GLN A 333 -6.54 -5.37 42.90
CA GLN A 333 -7.03 -5.88 44.18
C GLN A 333 -7.86 -7.15 44.02
N ASP A 334 -8.67 -7.27 42.97
CA ASP A 334 -9.38 -8.51 42.63
C ASP A 334 -8.42 -9.66 42.36
N ALA A 335 -7.40 -9.43 41.54
CA ALA A 335 -6.37 -10.44 41.25
C ALA A 335 -5.62 -10.86 42.53
N ALA A 336 -5.18 -9.89 43.36
CA ALA A 336 -4.49 -10.16 44.62
C ALA A 336 -5.37 -10.94 45.61
N ASN A 337 -6.66 -10.58 45.75
CA ASN A 337 -7.63 -11.30 46.57
C ASN A 337 -7.86 -12.74 46.10
N LYS A 338 -7.64 -13.02 44.81
CA LYS A 338 -7.73 -14.34 44.18
C LYS A 338 -6.37 -15.08 44.12
N GLY A 339 -5.32 -14.55 44.75
CA GLY A 339 -4.01 -15.20 44.90
C GLY A 339 -2.91 -14.75 43.93
N ALA A 340 -3.14 -13.70 43.12
CA ALA A 340 -2.11 -13.17 42.22
C ALA A 340 -0.96 -12.49 42.97
N LEU A 341 0.24 -12.53 42.37
CA LEU A 341 1.46 -11.95 42.93
C LEU A 341 1.86 -10.65 42.22
N VAL A 342 1.94 -9.55 42.96
CA VAL A 342 2.51 -8.28 42.44
C VAL A 342 4.04 -8.41 42.35
N LEU A 343 4.58 -8.40 41.14
CA LEU A 343 6.03 -8.50 40.86
C LEU A 343 6.73 -7.13 40.84
N HIS A 344 5.98 -6.09 40.47
CA HIS A 344 6.45 -4.70 40.39
C HIS A 344 5.29 -3.75 40.70
N GLY A 345 5.61 -2.59 41.30
CA GLY A 345 4.65 -1.57 41.68
C GLY A 345 4.02 -1.77 43.06
N ASN A 346 3.16 -0.84 43.45
CA ASN A 346 2.34 -0.92 44.65
C ASN A 346 1.02 -0.19 44.38
N VAL A 347 -0.10 -0.91 44.44
CA VAL A 347 -1.46 -0.39 44.18
C VAL A 347 -1.95 0.60 45.24
N ASN A 348 -1.43 0.48 46.46
CA ASN A 348 -1.81 1.27 47.62
C ASN A 348 -0.78 2.37 47.92
N ALA A 349 0.09 2.71 46.97
CA ALA A 349 0.99 3.85 47.11
C ALA A 349 0.21 5.17 46.92
N GLU A 350 0.53 6.16 47.74
CA GLU A 350 0.04 7.53 47.54
C GLU A 350 0.88 8.21 46.44
N GLU A 351 0.18 8.77 45.45
CA GLU A 351 0.77 9.44 44.29
C GLU A 351 0.45 10.95 44.36
N SER A 352 1.19 11.79 43.63
CA SER A 352 1.02 13.26 43.69
C SER A 352 -0.33 13.80 43.18
N SER A 353 -1.17 12.96 42.56
CA SER A 353 -2.54 13.28 42.17
C SER A 353 -3.39 12.01 42.05
N ASN A 354 -4.71 12.13 42.19
CA ASN A 354 -5.65 11.02 42.01
C ASN A 354 -5.82 10.55 40.54
N THR A 355 -5.18 11.26 39.60
CA THR A 355 -5.04 10.92 38.18
C THR A 355 -3.76 10.13 37.88
N ARG A 356 -2.92 9.83 38.88
CA ARG A 356 -1.67 9.09 38.69
C ARG A 356 -1.72 7.69 39.27
N LEU A 357 -0.96 6.80 38.63
CA LEU A 357 -0.70 5.44 39.10
C LEU A 357 0.64 4.97 38.54
N ARG A 358 1.54 4.46 39.40
CA ARG A 358 2.76 3.77 38.95
C ARG A 358 2.47 2.51 38.14
N PRO A 359 3.41 2.05 37.29
CA PRO A 359 3.32 0.74 36.65
C PRO A 359 3.13 -0.38 37.65
N ILE A 360 2.26 -1.34 37.33
CA ILE A 360 2.04 -2.55 38.12
C ILE A 360 2.15 -3.77 37.21
N VAL A 361 2.99 -4.73 37.61
CA VAL A 361 3.13 -6.04 36.95
C VAL A 361 2.62 -7.10 37.91
N ILE A 362 1.61 -7.87 37.50
CA ILE A 362 1.01 -8.94 38.32
C ILE A 362 1.19 -10.29 37.62
N ALA A 363 1.66 -11.30 38.35
CA ALA A 363 1.81 -12.67 37.88
C ALA A 363 0.88 -13.65 38.61
N GLN A 364 0.90 -14.92 38.18
CA GLN A 364 -0.01 -15.98 38.67
C GLN A 364 -1.49 -15.69 38.35
N ILE A 365 -1.74 -15.10 37.18
CA ILE A 365 -3.09 -14.71 36.75
C ILE A 365 -3.88 -15.92 36.25
N THR A 366 -5.09 -16.11 36.76
CA THR A 366 -6.00 -17.20 36.38
C THR A 366 -7.27 -16.64 35.69
N PRO A 367 -8.03 -17.46 34.93
CA PRO A 367 -9.25 -17.02 34.25
C PRO A 367 -10.36 -16.48 35.17
N GLU A 368 -10.31 -16.77 36.47
CA GLU A 368 -11.26 -16.31 37.49
C GLU A 368 -11.05 -14.83 37.87
N MET A 369 -9.88 -14.26 37.55
CA MET A 369 -9.52 -12.88 37.86
C MET A 369 -10.06 -11.91 36.80
N ASP A 370 -10.58 -10.76 37.23
CA ASP A 370 -11.17 -9.78 36.32
C ASP A 370 -10.13 -9.23 35.34
N ILE A 371 -8.86 -9.09 35.77
CA ILE A 371 -7.74 -8.64 34.95
C ILE A 371 -7.33 -9.64 33.85
N TYR A 372 -7.78 -10.89 33.88
CA TYR A 372 -7.60 -11.82 32.75
C TYR A 372 -8.49 -11.41 31.57
N LYS A 373 -9.74 -11.01 31.86
CA LYS A 373 -10.81 -10.82 30.88
C LYS A 373 -10.99 -9.36 30.45
N GLN A 374 -10.96 -8.43 31.40
CA GLN A 374 -11.27 -7.02 31.17
C GLN A 374 -10.02 -6.27 30.69
N GLU A 375 -10.14 -5.49 29.62
CA GLU A 375 -9.16 -4.45 29.23
C GLU A 375 -8.90 -3.53 30.42
N SER A 376 -7.64 -3.34 30.83
CA SER A 376 -7.27 -2.40 31.90
C SER A 376 -7.34 -0.96 31.40
N PHE A 377 -6.85 -0.70 30.19
CA PHE A 377 -6.68 0.64 29.61
C PHE A 377 -5.94 1.59 30.58
N GLY A 378 -4.85 1.10 31.17
CA GLY A 378 -4.09 1.81 32.18
C GLY A 378 -2.79 1.09 32.55
N THR A 379 -2.12 1.55 33.60
CA THR A 379 -0.76 1.13 33.98
C THR A 379 -0.66 -0.23 34.69
N THR A 380 -1.39 -1.25 34.23
CA THR A 380 -1.37 -2.61 34.80
C THR A 380 -1.19 -3.68 33.72
N VAL A 381 -0.27 -4.63 33.91
CA VAL A 381 -0.07 -5.77 32.99
C VAL A 381 -0.07 -7.12 33.71
N SER A 382 -0.75 -8.09 33.10
CA SER A 382 -0.80 -9.49 33.53
C SER A 382 0.37 -10.30 32.97
N LEU A 383 0.99 -11.15 33.78
CA LEU A 383 1.99 -12.13 33.38
C LEU A 383 1.50 -13.55 33.68
N LEU A 384 1.56 -14.43 32.68
CA LEU A 384 1.09 -15.81 32.71
C LEU A 384 2.22 -16.77 32.32
N GLU A 385 2.34 -17.90 33.00
CA GLU A 385 3.27 -18.98 32.63
C GLU A 385 2.55 -20.03 31.77
N VAL A 386 3.26 -20.61 30.79
CA VAL A 386 2.77 -21.70 29.92
C VAL A 386 3.84 -22.75 29.64
N ASP A 387 3.42 -23.98 29.32
CA ASP A 387 4.32 -25.10 29.01
C ASP A 387 4.35 -25.51 27.52
N SER A 388 3.31 -25.17 26.73
CA SER A 388 3.18 -25.64 25.35
C SER A 388 2.69 -24.58 24.35
N GLU A 389 2.92 -24.82 23.05
CA GLU A 389 2.49 -23.94 21.96
C GLU A 389 0.96 -23.87 21.88
N GLU A 390 0.29 -25.00 22.12
CA GLU A 390 -1.16 -25.13 22.19
C GLU A 390 -1.75 -24.37 23.38
N GLU A 391 -1.09 -24.39 24.55
CA GLU A 391 -1.53 -23.61 25.71
C GLU A 391 -1.31 -22.11 25.49
N ALA A 392 -0.16 -21.71 24.95
CA ALA A 392 0.13 -20.32 24.63
C ALA A 392 -0.89 -19.75 23.63
N LEU A 393 -1.24 -20.51 22.58
CA LEU A 393 -2.29 -20.16 21.63
C LEU A 393 -3.68 -20.14 22.27
N ARG A 394 -4.01 -21.12 23.12
CA ARG A 394 -5.27 -21.14 23.88
C ARG A 394 -5.43 -19.86 24.69
N ILE A 395 -4.45 -19.49 25.51
CA ILE A 395 -4.51 -18.29 26.35
C ILE A 395 -4.53 -17.02 25.49
N ALA A 396 -3.72 -16.93 24.42
CA ALA A 396 -3.73 -15.77 23.53
C ALA A 396 -5.13 -15.52 22.94
N ASN A 397 -5.82 -16.58 22.50
CA ASN A 397 -7.15 -16.51 21.88
C ASN A 397 -8.33 -16.51 22.86
N ASP A 398 -8.13 -16.93 24.12
CA ASP A 398 -9.13 -16.95 25.19
C ASP A 398 -9.41 -15.53 25.73
N THR A 399 -10.10 -14.77 24.89
CA THR A 399 -10.55 -13.40 25.12
C THR A 399 -11.62 -13.03 24.10
N GLU A 400 -12.52 -12.08 24.42
CA GLU A 400 -13.46 -11.55 23.42
C GLU A 400 -12.79 -10.61 22.41
N TYR A 401 -11.57 -10.14 22.69
CA TYR A 401 -10.85 -9.15 21.90
C TYR A 401 -9.92 -9.78 20.85
N GLY A 402 -9.42 -8.97 19.92
CA GLY A 402 -8.51 -9.40 18.86
C GLY A 402 -7.98 -8.23 18.02
N LEU A 403 -7.36 -7.23 18.65
CA LEU A 403 -6.83 -6.05 17.95
C LEU A 403 -5.37 -6.24 17.51
N SER A 404 -4.45 -6.37 18.47
CA SER A 404 -3.00 -6.56 18.23
C SER A 404 -2.44 -7.67 19.13
N SER A 405 -1.22 -8.13 18.84
CA SER A 405 -0.46 -9.13 19.60
C SER A 405 1.03 -9.10 19.24
N ALA A 406 1.87 -9.75 20.04
CA ALA A 406 3.30 -9.89 19.80
C ALA A 406 3.79 -11.31 20.06
N VAL A 407 4.89 -11.69 19.41
CA VAL A 407 5.55 -13.00 19.58
C VAL A 407 7.07 -12.80 19.55
N PHE A 408 7.76 -13.17 20.63
CA PHE A 408 9.22 -13.12 20.74
C PHE A 408 9.81 -14.53 20.66
N THR A 409 10.75 -14.74 19.73
CA THR A 409 11.37 -16.03 19.40
C THR A 409 12.50 -15.81 18.38
N GLU A 410 13.60 -16.55 18.45
CA GLU A 410 14.68 -16.47 17.46
C GLU A 410 14.39 -17.35 16.22
N ASP A 411 13.59 -18.42 16.35
CA ASP A 411 13.09 -19.18 15.21
C ASP A 411 11.84 -18.53 14.57
N LEU A 412 12.04 -17.83 13.46
CA LEU A 412 10.98 -17.25 12.63
C LEU A 412 9.88 -18.26 12.23
N ARG A 413 10.17 -19.56 12.15
CA ARG A 413 9.15 -20.61 11.87
C ARG A 413 8.20 -20.82 13.04
N ILE A 414 8.64 -20.56 14.27
CA ILE A 414 7.78 -20.53 15.47
C ILE A 414 6.96 -19.24 15.44
N GLY A 415 7.61 -18.09 15.20
CA GLY A 415 6.94 -16.78 15.09
C GLY A 415 5.79 -16.78 14.07
N LEU A 416 6.02 -17.35 12.88
CA LEU A 416 5.01 -17.48 11.83
C LEU A 416 3.91 -18.51 12.15
N ARG A 417 4.19 -19.56 12.95
CA ARG A 417 3.13 -20.48 13.43
C ARG A 417 2.22 -19.80 14.43
N PHE A 418 2.78 -19.08 15.41
CA PHE A 418 1.96 -18.27 16.33
C PHE A 418 1.16 -17.22 15.55
N ALA A 419 1.80 -16.44 14.67
CA ALA A 419 1.14 -15.39 13.92
C ALA A 419 0.00 -15.88 13.00
N LYS A 420 0.06 -17.12 12.51
CA LYS A 420 -1.03 -17.73 11.74
C LYS A 420 -2.24 -18.15 12.59
N ASN A 421 -2.04 -18.42 13.89
CA ASN A 421 -3.06 -19.04 14.75
C ASN A 421 -3.56 -18.11 15.87
N ILE A 422 -3.00 -16.91 16.06
CA ILE A 422 -3.55 -15.89 16.94
C ILE A 422 -4.70 -15.15 16.22
N GLU A 423 -5.88 -15.15 16.81
CA GLU A 423 -7.12 -14.62 16.22
C GLU A 423 -7.26 -13.11 16.45
N THR A 424 -6.51 -12.31 15.69
CA THR A 424 -6.35 -10.87 15.93
C THR A 424 -6.18 -10.06 14.64
N GLY A 425 -6.19 -8.72 14.74
CA GLY A 425 -5.96 -7.80 13.64
C GLY A 425 -4.49 -7.73 13.19
N ALA A 426 -3.56 -7.69 14.14
CA ALA A 426 -2.11 -7.61 13.91
C ALA A 426 -1.29 -8.54 14.81
N VAL A 427 -0.17 -9.05 14.30
CA VAL A 427 0.82 -9.83 15.05
C VAL A 427 2.23 -9.31 14.76
N HIS A 428 2.95 -8.91 15.79
CA HIS A 428 4.30 -8.36 15.68
C HIS A 428 5.33 -9.38 16.17
N ILE A 429 6.12 -9.93 15.24
CA ILE A 429 7.23 -10.85 15.58
C ILE A 429 8.43 -10.00 16.02
N ASN A 430 8.95 -10.28 17.22
CA ASN A 430 10.09 -9.58 17.85
C ASN A 430 9.93 -8.05 17.99
N ASN A 431 8.69 -7.55 18.17
CA ASN A 431 8.40 -6.14 18.48
C ASN A 431 7.17 -6.02 19.42
N MET A 432 6.92 -4.85 19.99
CA MET A 432 5.83 -4.58 20.94
C MET A 432 4.42 -4.61 20.31
N THR A 433 3.37 -4.76 21.12
CA THR A 433 1.98 -4.83 20.60
C THR A 433 1.42 -3.49 20.08
N PRO A 434 1.77 -2.30 20.61
CA PRO A 434 1.34 -1.05 19.97
C PRO A 434 2.18 -0.75 18.73
N HIS A 435 1.53 -0.74 17.57
CA HIS A 435 2.16 -0.46 16.29
C HIS A 435 1.13 0.21 15.37
N ASP A 436 1.54 1.22 14.59
CA ASP A 436 0.66 1.88 13.64
C ASP A 436 1.51 2.46 12.50
N GLU A 437 1.12 2.19 11.26
CA GLU A 437 1.77 2.67 10.04
C GLU A 437 0.69 2.97 8.99
N ALA A 438 0.84 4.07 8.24
CA ALA A 438 -0.12 4.45 7.23
C ALA A 438 -0.26 3.40 6.11
N ALA A 439 0.83 2.71 5.76
CA ALA A 439 0.86 1.71 4.70
C ALA A 439 0.28 0.34 5.08
N LEU A 440 0.02 0.07 6.38
CA LEU A 440 -0.52 -1.20 6.87
C LEU A 440 -2.00 -1.05 7.25
N PRO A 441 -2.89 -2.00 6.90
CA PRO A 441 -4.30 -1.93 7.25
C PRO A 441 -4.48 -2.08 8.77
N HIS A 442 -5.05 -1.06 9.40
CA HIS A 442 -5.29 -1.01 10.84
C HIS A 442 -6.70 -1.54 11.13
N GLY A 443 -6.83 -2.55 12.00
CA GLY A 443 -8.10 -2.83 12.64
C GLY A 443 -8.28 -4.24 13.20
N GLY A 444 -9.27 -4.39 14.07
CA GLY A 444 -9.45 -5.58 14.92
C GLY A 444 -10.22 -6.77 14.32
N ALA A 445 -10.41 -7.78 15.18
CA ALA A 445 -11.28 -8.94 15.00
C ALA A 445 -12.09 -9.19 16.29
N LYS A 446 -13.02 -10.15 16.26
CA LYS A 446 -13.90 -10.48 17.40
C LYS A 446 -14.62 -9.23 17.94
N ALA A 447 -14.60 -8.99 19.24
CA ALA A 447 -15.18 -7.80 19.89
C ALA A 447 -14.24 -6.58 19.94
N SER A 448 -13.05 -6.65 19.34
CA SER A 448 -12.26 -5.46 18.98
C SER A 448 -12.80 -4.75 17.73
N GLY A 449 -13.84 -5.31 17.08
CA GLY A 449 -14.57 -4.64 16.00
C GLY A 449 -14.32 -5.23 14.62
N PHE A 450 -14.63 -4.44 13.58
CA PHE A 450 -14.59 -4.85 12.18
C PHE A 450 -14.60 -3.66 11.22
N GLY A 451 -14.21 -3.93 9.97
CA GLY A 451 -13.78 -2.93 9.00
C GLY A 451 -12.28 -2.63 9.16
N ARG A 452 -11.71 -1.76 8.32
CA ARG A 452 -10.28 -1.38 8.41
C ARG A 452 -10.07 0.10 8.10
N PHE A 453 -9.13 0.70 8.81
CA PHE A 453 -8.51 1.97 8.43
C PHE A 453 -7.12 1.73 7.80
N ASN A 454 -6.46 2.83 7.42
CA ASN A 454 -5.12 2.85 6.81
C ASN A 454 -5.03 2.15 5.44
N ALA A 455 -3.94 2.42 4.74
CA ALA A 455 -3.65 1.95 3.39
C ALA A 455 -4.82 2.18 2.42
N SER A 456 -4.95 1.33 1.40
CA SER A 456 -6.12 1.34 0.52
C SER A 456 -7.38 0.78 1.20
N ALA A 457 -7.26 0.03 2.30
CA ALA A 457 -8.41 -0.58 2.99
C ALA A 457 -9.33 0.47 3.63
N GLY A 458 -8.76 1.53 4.22
CA GLY A 458 -9.53 2.67 4.74
C GLY A 458 -10.28 3.45 3.65
N LEU A 459 -9.73 3.54 2.44
CA LEU A 459 -10.41 4.15 1.28
C LEU A 459 -11.56 3.26 0.80
N ASP A 460 -11.34 1.94 0.70
CA ASP A 460 -12.33 0.96 0.27
C ASP A 460 -13.56 0.93 1.19
N GLU A 461 -13.37 1.04 2.51
CA GLU A 461 -14.46 1.19 3.49
C GLU A 461 -15.35 2.42 3.21
N CYS A 462 -14.81 3.47 2.60
CA CYS A 462 -15.53 4.73 2.38
C CYS A 462 -16.35 4.75 1.09
N GLN A 463 -16.34 3.65 0.30
CA GLN A 463 -17.03 3.55 -0.97
C GLN A 463 -18.03 2.37 -1.02
N PHE A 464 -19.01 2.45 -1.91
CA PHE A 464 -19.86 1.33 -2.29
C PHE A 464 -19.72 1.01 -3.78
N PHE A 465 -19.99 -0.25 -4.16
CA PHE A 465 -19.95 -0.68 -5.54
C PHE A 465 -21.26 -0.38 -6.28
N HIS A 466 -21.16 0.29 -7.42
CA HIS A 466 -22.27 0.55 -8.33
C HIS A 466 -22.05 -0.17 -9.67
N ILE A 467 -23.11 -0.75 -10.25
CA ILE A 467 -23.05 -1.44 -11.55
C ILE A 467 -23.92 -0.64 -12.54
N PRO A 468 -23.40 0.44 -13.16
CA PRO A 468 -24.18 1.27 -14.08
C PRO A 468 -24.52 0.54 -15.38
N LEU A 469 -23.70 -0.43 -15.79
CA LEU A 469 -23.82 -1.13 -17.07
C LEU A 469 -23.58 -2.65 -16.89
N LYS A 470 -24.61 -3.43 -17.26
CA LYS A 470 -24.54 -4.86 -17.53
C LYS A 470 -25.49 -5.17 -18.68
N GLY A 471 -24.97 -5.52 -19.85
CA GLY A 471 -25.78 -5.68 -21.06
C GLY A 471 -25.02 -6.28 -22.24
N TYR A 472 -25.78 -6.63 -23.29
CA TYR A 472 -25.22 -7.22 -24.52
C TYR A 472 -24.41 -6.20 -25.31
N ILE A 473 -23.14 -6.51 -25.57
CA ILE A 473 -22.33 -5.83 -26.58
C ILE A 473 -22.62 -6.55 -27.90
N ARG A 474 -23.73 -6.23 -28.57
CA ARG A 474 -24.06 -6.83 -29.89
C ARG A 474 -23.24 -6.18 -31.01
N PRO A 475 -22.31 -6.88 -31.66
CA PRO A 475 -21.66 -6.39 -32.87
C PRO A 475 -22.55 -6.75 -34.07
N GLY A 476 -23.55 -5.90 -34.38
CA GLY A 476 -24.41 -6.19 -35.53
C GLY A 476 -25.82 -5.60 -35.55
N LEU A 477 -26.10 -4.46 -34.90
CA LEU A 477 -27.32 -3.71 -35.23
C LEU A 477 -27.06 -2.75 -36.40
N GLN A 478 -26.79 -3.31 -37.58
CA GLN A 478 -27.01 -2.55 -38.83
C GLN A 478 -28.50 -2.19 -38.89
N ALA A 479 -28.81 -0.89 -38.83
CA ALA A 479 -30.15 -0.42 -39.16
C ALA A 479 -30.41 -0.79 -40.63
N ARG A 480 -31.42 -1.63 -40.89
CA ARG A 480 -31.78 -2.01 -42.26
C ARG A 480 -32.28 -0.77 -43.00
N ALA A 481 -31.70 -0.51 -44.17
CA ALA A 481 -32.08 0.62 -45.02
C ALA A 481 -33.48 0.46 -45.68
N SER A 482 -34.28 -0.52 -45.26
CA SER A 482 -35.64 -0.78 -45.75
C SER A 482 -36.71 0.15 -45.17
N ASP A 483 -36.46 0.70 -43.98
CA ASP A 483 -37.54 1.25 -43.13
C ASP A 483 -37.69 2.78 -43.25
N VAL A 484 -36.95 3.40 -44.18
CA VAL A 484 -37.02 4.85 -44.46
C VAL A 484 -37.67 5.11 -45.82
N ARG A 485 -39.02 5.17 -45.84
CA ARG A 485 -39.75 5.86 -46.91
C ARG A 485 -39.93 7.33 -46.53
N GLY A 486 -38.97 8.18 -46.89
CA GLY A 486 -39.01 9.63 -46.69
C GLY A 486 -38.58 10.36 -47.96
N VAL A 487 -39.40 11.30 -48.43
CA VAL A 487 -39.20 12.02 -49.70
C VAL A 487 -37.89 12.80 -49.70
N ALA A 488 -37.11 12.68 -50.79
CA ALA A 488 -35.90 13.47 -50.97
C ALA A 488 -36.23 14.90 -51.46
N THR A 489 -35.98 15.89 -50.61
CA THR A 489 -35.76 17.29 -51.01
C THR A 489 -34.42 17.74 -50.44
N GLY A 490 -33.55 18.31 -51.28
CA GLY A 490 -32.14 18.51 -50.95
C GLY A 490 -31.83 19.89 -50.38
N THR A 491 -31.31 19.92 -49.15
CA THR A 491 -30.54 21.05 -48.60
C THR A 491 -29.46 20.54 -47.65
N LYS A 492 -28.31 21.22 -47.59
CA LYS A 492 -27.21 20.86 -46.69
C LYS A 492 -27.47 21.42 -45.29
N THR A 493 -27.28 20.59 -44.26
CA THR A 493 -27.21 21.04 -42.86
C THR A 493 -26.16 20.26 -42.09
N TYR A 494 -25.38 20.94 -41.26
CA TYR A 494 -24.41 20.32 -40.36
C TYR A 494 -25.12 19.84 -39.09
N THR A 495 -24.90 18.59 -38.68
CA THR A 495 -25.53 18.01 -37.48
C THR A 495 -24.54 17.94 -36.33
N THR A 496 -24.54 18.94 -35.45
CA THR A 496 -23.95 18.84 -34.11
C THR A 496 -24.81 17.92 -33.24
N MET A 497 -24.20 16.89 -32.63
CA MET A 497 -24.89 16.08 -31.63
C MET A 497 -25.13 16.89 -30.34
N LYS A 498 -26.34 17.40 -30.17
CA LYS A 498 -26.89 17.73 -28.85
C LYS A 498 -27.62 16.52 -28.29
N LEU A 499 -27.25 16.09 -27.09
CA LEU A 499 -28.08 15.19 -26.29
C LEU A 499 -29.30 15.98 -25.78
N ALA A 500 -30.50 15.54 -26.17
CA ALA A 500 -31.75 16.08 -25.65
C ALA A 500 -32.27 15.21 -24.49
N PRO A 501 -32.87 15.78 -23.43
CA PRO A 501 -33.57 15.01 -22.41
C PRO A 501 -34.77 14.24 -22.99
N ARG A 502 -35.22 13.20 -22.29
CA ARG A 502 -36.54 12.60 -22.54
C ARG A 502 -37.58 13.28 -21.66
N ASP A 503 -38.56 13.93 -22.29
CA ASP A 503 -39.73 14.45 -21.60
C ASP A 503 -40.62 13.33 -21.04
N SER A 504 -41.10 13.53 -19.81
CA SER A 504 -42.33 12.94 -19.30
C SER A 504 -43.35 14.06 -19.12
N GLY A 505 -43.98 14.49 -20.22
CA GLY A 505 -44.79 15.70 -20.25
C GLY A 505 -46.18 15.56 -19.63
N SER A 506 -46.50 16.44 -18.69
CA SER A 506 -47.87 16.95 -18.50
C SER A 506 -47.83 18.42 -18.09
N THR A 507 -48.46 19.26 -18.90
CA THR A 507 -48.53 20.71 -18.73
C THR A 507 -49.48 21.11 -17.61
N PHE A 508 -49.15 22.14 -16.81
CA PHE A 508 -50.08 23.24 -16.53
C PHE A 508 -49.33 24.50 -16.09
N LEU A 509 -49.84 25.68 -16.45
CA LEU A 509 -49.31 26.97 -15.99
C LEU A 509 -49.75 27.26 -14.55
N ALA A 510 -48.91 27.97 -13.80
CA ALA A 510 -49.29 28.61 -12.55
C ALA A 510 -48.89 30.09 -12.57
N ALA A 511 -49.86 30.98 -12.30
CA ALA A 511 -49.62 32.41 -12.19
C ALA A 511 -50.40 33.02 -11.01
N TRP A 512 -49.66 33.66 -10.10
CA TRP A 512 -50.11 34.77 -9.23
C TRP A 512 -51.45 34.67 -8.47
N ARG A 513 -51.41 34.34 -7.15
CA ARG A 513 -51.67 35.27 -6.01
C ARG A 513 -51.76 34.57 -4.62
N LYS A 514 -51.68 35.38 -3.56
CA LYS A 514 -51.87 35.12 -2.11
C LYS A 514 -53.32 35.52 -1.66
N PRO A 515 -53.78 35.35 -0.40
CA PRO A 515 -53.55 34.29 0.61
C PRO A 515 -54.79 33.85 1.48
N GLY A 516 -54.82 32.60 1.97
CA GLY A 516 -55.60 32.14 3.16
C GLY A 516 -57.16 32.17 3.08
N PRO A 517 -57.91 31.86 4.17
CA PRO A 517 -57.52 31.24 5.46
C PRO A 517 -58.39 30.01 5.89
N ALA A 518 -58.02 29.39 7.04
CA ALA A 518 -58.81 28.60 8.02
C ALA A 518 -60.02 27.69 7.62
N GLY A 519 -60.00 26.43 8.10
CA GLY A 519 -61.15 25.50 8.16
C GLY A 519 -60.78 24.22 8.94
N VAL A 520 -61.72 23.58 9.67
CA VAL A 520 -61.40 22.56 10.70
C VAL A 520 -62.42 21.40 10.76
N TYR A 521 -61.95 20.23 11.21
CA TYR A 521 -62.64 19.11 11.88
C TYR A 521 -63.01 17.80 11.13
N ASN A 522 -62.56 16.71 11.77
CA ASN A 522 -63.24 15.43 12.07
C ASN A 522 -63.41 14.28 11.04
N LEU A 523 -62.63 13.22 11.33
CA LEU A 523 -63.07 11.87 11.72
C LEU A 523 -64.05 11.04 10.86
N ALA A 524 -63.61 9.81 10.53
CA ALA A 524 -64.24 8.52 10.89
C ALA A 524 -64.52 7.49 9.75
N LEU A 525 -63.82 6.35 9.87
CA LEU A 525 -64.32 4.96 9.73
C LEU A 525 -64.86 4.42 8.38
N PHE A 526 -64.00 3.66 7.68
CA PHE A 526 -64.29 2.35 7.01
C PHE A 526 -65.33 2.25 5.87
N PRO A 527 -65.43 1.09 5.18
CA PRO A 527 -64.39 0.17 4.70
C PRO A 527 -64.47 0.02 3.15
N PHE A 528 -63.65 -0.84 2.51
CA PHE A 528 -64.14 -1.75 1.46
C PHE A 528 -63.11 -2.84 1.08
N THR A 529 -63.60 -4.03 0.70
CA THR A 529 -62.83 -5.20 0.22
C THR A 529 -63.09 -5.47 -1.27
N PRO A 530 -62.17 -6.16 -1.98
CA PRO A 530 -62.27 -6.42 -3.42
C PRO A 530 -63.08 -7.68 -3.77
N VAL A 531 -63.71 -7.73 -4.96
CA VAL A 531 -64.40 -8.91 -5.52
C VAL A 531 -64.09 -9.09 -7.02
N LEU A 532 -64.13 -10.35 -7.47
CA LEU A 532 -63.67 -10.89 -8.76
C LEU A 532 -64.77 -10.89 -9.84
N PRO A 533 -64.43 -11.23 -11.10
CA PRO A 533 -64.64 -12.62 -11.57
C PRO A 533 -63.36 -13.25 -12.18
N GLY A 534 -63.18 -14.57 -12.35
CA GLY A 534 -64.06 -15.72 -12.11
C GLY A 534 -64.12 -16.64 -13.35
N ARG A 535 -63.51 -17.83 -13.36
CA ARG A 535 -64.07 -19.07 -12.78
C ARG A 535 -63.01 -20.21 -12.66
N ARG A 536 -63.09 -20.97 -11.55
CA ARG A 536 -62.92 -22.44 -11.38
C ARG A 536 -61.62 -23.12 -11.87
N SER A 537 -61.03 -24.12 -11.20
CA SER A 537 -61.23 -24.76 -9.88
C SER A 537 -60.10 -25.80 -9.65
N GLY A 538 -59.64 -26.17 -8.45
CA GLY A 538 -60.02 -25.80 -7.09
C GLY A 538 -59.45 -26.82 -6.07
N LYS A 539 -59.76 -26.65 -4.77
CA LYS A 539 -59.39 -27.49 -3.59
C LYS A 539 -57.89 -27.48 -3.18
N TYR A 540 -57.49 -27.55 -1.90
CA TYR A 540 -58.10 -27.05 -0.65
C TYR A 540 -57.12 -27.22 0.53
N LYS A 541 -56.90 -26.18 1.36
CA LYS A 541 -56.38 -26.25 2.77
C LYS A 541 -54.95 -26.82 3.00
N ASN A 542 -54.23 -26.54 4.09
CA ASN A 542 -54.32 -25.45 5.10
C ASN A 542 -52.97 -25.29 5.85
N TYR A 543 -52.77 -24.11 6.47
CA TYR A 543 -51.93 -23.82 7.65
C TYR A 543 -50.52 -24.43 7.81
N LEU A 544 -49.54 -23.55 8.00
CA LEU A 544 -48.51 -23.72 9.04
C LEU A 544 -48.12 -22.35 9.63
N ARG A 545 -48.11 -22.25 10.96
CA ARG A 545 -47.45 -21.19 11.73
C ARG A 545 -46.96 -21.82 13.04
N GLN A 546 -45.94 -21.21 13.63
CA GLN A 546 -45.28 -21.56 14.89
C GLN A 546 -44.30 -22.75 14.87
N ASP A 547 -43.06 -22.36 15.15
CA ASP A 547 -42.19 -22.88 16.20
C ASP A 547 -41.40 -24.19 16.01
N ARG A 548 -40.09 -23.95 15.81
CA ARG A 548 -38.94 -24.67 16.38
C ARG A 548 -39.30 -25.73 17.45
N LEU A 549 -38.97 -26.99 17.17
CA LEU A 549 -37.83 -27.65 17.83
C LEU A 549 -37.45 -28.96 17.13
N ARG A 550 -36.17 -29.38 17.30
CA ARG A 550 -35.62 -30.72 16.97
C ARG A 550 -35.59 -31.09 15.48
N PHE A 551 -34.80 -32.08 15.03
CA PHE A 551 -33.40 -32.47 15.32
C PHE A 551 -33.03 -33.51 14.22
N MET A 552 -31.74 -33.67 13.91
CA MET A 552 -31.16 -34.78 13.11
C MET A 552 -31.57 -35.01 11.64
N ILE A 553 -30.55 -34.96 10.77
CA ILE A 553 -30.10 -36.01 9.83
C ILE A 553 -31.18 -36.87 9.13
N THR A 554 -31.31 -36.75 7.80
CA THR A 554 -30.93 -37.79 6.79
C THR A 554 -31.35 -37.35 5.38
N MET A 555 -30.42 -37.38 4.43
CA MET A 555 -30.75 -37.60 3.01
C MET A 555 -29.60 -38.38 2.35
N ALA A 556 -29.86 -39.65 2.04
CA ALA A 556 -28.92 -40.55 1.38
C ALA A 556 -29.69 -41.57 0.52
N GLY A 557 -29.15 -41.85 -0.67
CA GLY A 557 -29.73 -42.77 -1.66
C GLY A 557 -29.61 -42.18 -3.07
N ILE A 558 -29.30 -42.95 -4.12
CA ILE A 558 -29.04 -44.40 -4.28
C ILE A 558 -27.88 -44.49 -5.30
N MET A 559 -26.72 -45.10 -5.03
CA MET A 559 -26.34 -46.52 -5.25
C MET A 559 -26.51 -47.05 -6.70
N PRO A 560 -25.80 -48.10 -7.18
CA PRO A 560 -24.99 -49.15 -6.51
C PRO A 560 -23.46 -48.92 -6.69
N ARG A 561 -22.46 -49.77 -6.35
CA ARG A 561 -22.13 -50.88 -5.39
C ARG A 561 -20.55 -50.91 -5.31
N ILE A 562 -19.69 -51.91 -5.05
CA ILE A 562 -19.63 -53.39 -4.91
C ILE A 562 -18.55 -53.73 -3.81
N SER A 563 -18.48 -54.99 -3.35
CA SER A 563 -17.42 -55.71 -2.57
C SER A 563 -16.18 -54.92 -2.07
N ARG A 564 -15.92 -54.74 -0.75
CA ARG A 564 -15.59 -55.69 0.36
C ARG A 564 -14.14 -56.25 0.39
N ALA A 565 -13.64 -56.39 1.63
CA ALA A 565 -12.65 -57.38 2.16
C ALA A 565 -11.16 -56.96 2.41
N THR A 566 -10.91 -56.44 3.63
CA THR A 566 -9.94 -56.94 4.64
C THR A 566 -8.52 -57.46 4.24
N SER A 567 -7.50 -56.68 4.64
CA SER A 567 -6.27 -57.08 5.39
C SER A 567 -5.34 -58.24 4.95
N SER A 568 -4.04 -57.94 4.93
CA SER A 568 -2.84 -58.79 5.27
C SER A 568 -1.81 -59.00 4.15
N LEU A 569 -0.56 -59.32 4.58
CA LEU A 569 0.67 -59.59 3.83
C LEU A 569 1.35 -58.33 3.22
N VAL A 570 2.63 -57.94 3.43
CA VAL A 570 3.93 -58.52 3.91
C VAL A 570 4.94 -58.78 2.77
N ARG A 571 6.12 -58.13 2.86
CA ARG A 571 7.34 -58.22 1.99
C ARG A 571 7.12 -57.69 0.55
N LEU A 572 8.13 -57.18 -0.19
CA LEU A 572 9.59 -56.98 -0.03
C LEU A 572 9.88 -55.45 -0.29
N ALA A 573 11.06 -54.83 -0.16
CA ALA A 573 12.44 -55.29 -0.07
C ALA A 573 13.38 -54.35 0.74
N ARG A 574 14.66 -54.72 0.87
CA ARG A 574 15.72 -54.00 1.57
C ARG A 574 16.74 -53.40 0.58
N ALA A 575 17.36 -52.28 0.96
CA ALA A 575 18.75 -51.94 0.60
C ALA A 575 19.36 -51.08 1.74
N THR A 576 20.67 -51.15 1.97
CA THR A 576 21.36 -50.57 3.15
C THR A 576 22.47 -49.56 2.79
N PRO A 577 22.87 -48.67 3.72
CA PRO A 577 23.80 -47.57 3.46
C PRO A 577 25.27 -47.86 3.85
N PRO A 578 26.21 -47.06 3.31
CA PRO A 578 27.53 -46.81 3.90
C PRO A 578 27.82 -45.29 4.07
N ARG A 579 28.79 -44.82 4.87
CA ARG A 579 29.43 -45.33 6.10
C ARG A 579 30.13 -44.14 6.80
N ILE A 580 30.47 -44.27 8.09
CA ILE A 580 31.27 -43.30 8.84
C ILE A 580 32.76 -43.44 8.47
N ILE A 581 33.51 -42.34 8.44
CA ILE A 581 34.96 -42.30 8.62
C ILE A 581 35.28 -41.39 9.80
N SER A 582 36.25 -41.79 10.62
CA SER A 582 36.65 -41.14 11.87
C SER A 582 37.97 -40.37 11.75
N GLY A 583 38.14 -39.33 12.57
CA GLY A 583 39.41 -38.65 12.79
C GLY A 583 39.28 -37.62 13.91
N GLY A 584 40.22 -37.59 14.86
CA GLY A 584 40.18 -36.66 16.00
C GLY A 584 41.47 -36.58 16.80
N VAL A 585 41.79 -35.37 17.26
CA VAL A 585 42.89 -34.94 18.15
C VAL A 585 42.32 -33.69 18.86
N ILE A 586 42.05 -33.64 20.18
CA ILE A 586 42.91 -33.62 21.38
C ILE A 586 43.64 -32.27 21.60
N ALA A 587 43.50 -31.73 22.83
CA ALA A 587 44.24 -30.61 23.47
C ALA A 587 43.99 -29.15 22.98
N ALA A 588 44.09 -28.09 23.81
CA ALA A 588 44.03 -27.98 25.27
C ALA A 588 43.86 -26.51 25.80
N ILE A 589 43.02 -26.33 26.83
CA ILE A 589 43.28 -25.60 28.11
C ILE A 589 43.87 -24.15 28.09
N ARG A 590 42.99 -23.14 28.28
CA ARG A 590 43.07 -21.99 29.27
C ARG A 590 44.24 -20.95 29.21
N PRO A 591 44.21 -19.82 30.00
CA PRO A 591 43.08 -19.05 30.58
C PRO A 591 43.23 -17.49 30.56
N ALA A 592 42.14 -16.81 30.97
CA ALA A 592 42.08 -15.58 31.79
C ALA A 592 42.54 -14.20 31.27
N GLY A 593 41.81 -13.17 31.72
CA GLY A 593 42.08 -11.73 31.55
C GLY A 593 40.90 -10.88 32.04
N VAL A 594 40.93 -10.41 33.30
CA VAL A 594 39.87 -9.61 33.95
C VAL A 594 40.45 -8.28 34.40
N VAL A 595 39.70 -7.17 34.23
CA VAL A 595 39.77 -5.82 34.88
C VAL A 595 39.01 -4.84 33.93
N THR A 596 37.81 -4.32 34.23
CA THR A 596 37.43 -3.18 35.12
C THR A 596 38.16 -1.85 34.77
N SER A 597 37.55 -0.67 34.68
CA SER A 597 36.14 -0.22 34.83
C SER A 597 36.00 1.26 34.37
N SER A 598 34.88 1.91 34.71
CA SER A 598 34.57 3.37 34.66
C SER A 598 34.17 4.03 33.33
N THR A 599 32.89 4.41 33.30
CA THR A 599 32.21 5.45 32.50
C THR A 599 32.61 6.87 33.00
N PRO A 600 32.47 7.96 32.20
CA PRO A 600 31.15 8.60 31.99
C PRO A 600 30.86 9.21 30.60
N TYR A 601 29.60 9.63 30.44
CA TYR A 601 28.97 10.34 29.31
C TYR A 601 29.70 11.64 28.87
N VAL A 602 29.63 11.99 27.57
CA VAL A 602 28.75 13.06 27.00
C VAL A 602 29.03 13.25 25.48
N ASN A 603 27.98 13.66 24.75
CA ASN A 603 27.92 14.03 23.32
C ASN A 603 29.14 14.78 22.72
N SER A 604 29.49 14.50 21.44
CA SER A 604 28.97 15.31 20.30
C SER A 604 29.61 15.02 18.91
N SER A 605 28.77 15.12 17.87
CA SER A 605 29.00 15.52 16.46
C SER A 605 30.30 15.22 15.68
N ARG A 606 30.10 14.86 14.39
CA ARG A 606 31.01 15.03 13.23
C ARG A 606 32.32 14.21 13.22
N ALA A 607 32.23 12.97 12.73
CA ALA A 607 33.38 12.27 12.18
C ALA A 607 33.84 12.90 10.84
N ARG A 608 35.08 13.40 10.81
CA ARG A 608 35.85 13.73 9.60
C ARG A 608 37.32 13.49 9.90
N PHE A 609 37.93 12.42 9.39
CA PHE A 609 39.39 12.36 9.19
C PHE A 609 39.80 11.32 8.13
N MET A 610 41.01 11.49 7.62
CA MET A 610 41.68 10.66 6.61
C MET A 610 42.76 9.76 7.28
N SER A 611 43.41 8.91 6.45
CA SER A 611 44.71 8.24 6.67
C SER A 611 44.82 7.30 7.90
N SER A 612 44.98 5.97 7.80
CA SER A 612 45.85 5.08 6.98
C SER A 612 47.21 4.73 7.60
N GLN A 613 47.39 3.46 7.93
CA GLN A 613 48.69 2.76 8.00
C GLN A 613 48.54 1.34 7.40
N SER A 614 49.66 0.65 7.15
CA SER A 614 49.78 -0.24 5.97
C SER A 614 50.54 -1.56 6.18
N SER A 615 49.99 -2.64 5.58
CA SER A 615 50.64 -3.77 4.85
C SER A 615 51.90 -4.50 5.40
N PRO A 616 52.06 -5.82 5.14
CA PRO A 616 52.66 -6.29 3.86
C PRO A 616 51.92 -7.50 3.25
N GLN A 617 51.63 -7.59 1.95
CA GLN A 617 52.46 -7.67 0.72
C GLN A 617 53.14 -9.03 0.42
N SER A 618 52.61 -9.73 -0.59
CA SER A 618 53.38 -10.36 -1.70
C SER A 618 52.48 -10.40 -2.95
N LYS A 619 52.74 -9.57 -3.96
CA LYS A 619 53.63 -9.75 -5.13
C LYS A 619 53.15 -10.78 -6.19
N ARG A 620 52.44 -10.26 -7.20
CA ARG A 620 52.68 -10.56 -8.62
C ARG A 620 52.54 -9.27 -9.42
N GLU A 621 53.53 -8.97 -10.25
CA GLU A 621 53.59 -7.76 -11.07
C GLU A 621 53.37 -8.13 -12.55
N VAL A 622 52.51 -7.38 -13.24
CA VAL A 622 52.54 -7.21 -14.70
C VAL A 622 52.35 -5.71 -14.93
N ALA A 623 53.15 -5.12 -15.81
CA ALA A 623 53.37 -3.67 -15.84
C ALA A 623 52.77 -2.99 -17.08
N GLN A 624 52.25 -1.78 -16.84
CA GLN A 624 51.96 -0.70 -17.81
C GLN A 624 50.88 -0.99 -18.88
N ALA A 625 50.08 -0.01 -19.32
CA ALA A 625 50.01 1.41 -18.93
C ALA A 625 48.56 1.84 -18.67
N SER A 626 48.31 2.58 -17.59
CA SER A 626 47.02 3.22 -17.35
C SER A 626 46.95 4.54 -18.12
N ALA A 627 46.05 4.62 -19.12
CA ALA A 627 45.58 5.92 -19.60
C ALA A 627 45.02 6.73 -18.42
N SER A 628 45.28 8.03 -18.40
CA SER A 628 44.65 8.90 -17.40
C SER A 628 43.16 9.05 -17.75
N PRO A 629 42.22 8.94 -16.79
CA PRO A 629 40.80 9.10 -17.09
C PRO A 629 40.53 10.49 -17.67
N ALA A 630 39.72 10.55 -18.72
CA ALA A 630 39.40 11.80 -19.41
C ALA A 630 38.74 12.79 -18.43
N LYS A 631 39.32 14.00 -18.31
CA LYS A 631 38.84 15.03 -17.37
C LYS A 631 37.43 15.51 -17.74
N GLY A 632 36.41 14.90 -17.15
CA GLY A 632 35.02 15.38 -17.23
C GLY A 632 33.94 14.31 -17.05
N ILE A 633 34.26 13.02 -17.21
CA ILE A 633 33.29 11.92 -17.08
C ILE A 633 33.19 11.46 -15.62
N LEU A 634 31.98 11.17 -15.13
CA LEU A 634 31.76 10.54 -13.82
C LEU A 634 32.32 9.11 -13.84
N PRO A 635 33.10 8.66 -12.83
CA PRO A 635 33.74 7.34 -12.86
C PRO A 635 32.79 6.16 -13.08
N GLU A 636 31.54 6.28 -12.66
CA GLU A 636 30.51 5.26 -12.82
C GLU A 636 30.03 5.09 -14.27
N PHE A 637 30.28 6.07 -15.14
CA PHE A 637 29.96 6.06 -16.57
C PHE A 637 31.16 5.69 -17.47
N ASP A 638 32.35 5.50 -16.87
CA ASP A 638 33.57 5.15 -17.61
C ASP A 638 33.48 3.70 -18.15
N LEU A 639 33.75 3.53 -19.45
CA LEU A 639 33.81 2.24 -20.13
C LEU A 639 35.21 1.92 -20.68
N ASN A 640 36.26 2.63 -20.24
CA ASN A 640 37.65 2.38 -20.59
C ASN A 640 38.03 0.89 -20.46
N ASN A 641 38.51 0.30 -21.56
CA ASN A 641 38.90 -1.12 -21.68
C ASN A 641 37.75 -2.13 -21.56
N LYS A 642 36.48 -1.70 -21.58
CA LYS A 642 35.31 -2.59 -21.66
C LYS A 642 35.15 -3.10 -23.09
N VAL A 643 34.88 -4.40 -23.27
CA VAL A 643 34.63 -4.99 -24.59
C VAL A 643 33.14 -5.22 -24.76
N ILE A 644 32.53 -4.49 -25.70
CA ILE A 644 31.08 -4.44 -25.87
C ILE A 644 30.70 -4.76 -27.31
N ILE A 645 29.72 -5.65 -27.47
CA ILE A 645 29.20 -6.05 -28.79
C ILE A 645 27.92 -5.24 -29.11
N VAL A 646 27.71 -4.90 -30.39
CA VAL A 646 26.48 -4.22 -30.87
C VAL A 646 25.97 -4.92 -32.12
N SER A 647 24.83 -5.63 -32.02
CA SER A 647 24.17 -6.21 -33.21
C SER A 647 23.25 -5.20 -33.89
N GLY A 648 23.20 -5.21 -35.23
CA GLY A 648 22.57 -4.14 -36.02
C GLY A 648 23.36 -2.81 -36.00
N GLY A 649 24.65 -2.88 -35.64
CA GLY A 649 25.49 -1.72 -35.34
C GLY A 649 26.04 -0.96 -36.56
N ALA A 650 25.68 -1.32 -37.80
CA ALA A 650 26.17 -0.62 -39.00
C ALA A 650 25.40 0.69 -39.32
N GLN A 651 24.18 0.84 -38.78
CA GLN A 651 23.22 1.85 -39.22
C GLN A 651 22.21 2.22 -38.11
N GLY A 652 21.45 3.32 -38.33
CA GLY A 652 20.34 3.72 -37.46
C GLY A 652 20.72 3.90 -35.98
N LEU A 653 19.89 3.39 -35.08
CA LEU A 653 20.13 3.47 -33.64
C LEU A 653 21.40 2.72 -33.19
N GLY A 654 21.73 1.60 -33.83
CA GLY A 654 22.85 0.74 -33.44
C GLY A 654 24.20 1.44 -33.58
N ILE A 655 24.47 2.11 -34.70
CA ILE A 655 25.74 2.83 -34.90
C ILE A 655 25.87 4.06 -33.99
N VAL A 656 24.76 4.76 -33.72
CA VAL A 656 24.77 5.96 -32.84
C VAL A 656 24.97 5.58 -31.37
N GLN A 657 24.47 4.41 -30.94
CA GLN A 657 24.82 3.85 -29.64
C GLN A 657 26.24 3.29 -29.59
N ALA A 658 26.74 2.66 -30.66
CA ALA A 658 28.14 2.22 -30.76
C ALA A 658 29.13 3.40 -30.65
N GLU A 659 28.84 4.54 -31.28
CA GLU A 659 29.66 5.75 -31.15
C GLU A 659 29.67 6.29 -29.70
N ALA A 660 28.52 6.32 -29.01
CA ALA A 660 28.46 6.74 -27.61
C ALA A 660 29.28 5.82 -26.67
N LEU A 661 29.41 4.53 -26.99
CA LEU A 661 30.26 3.60 -26.25
C LEU A 661 31.76 3.85 -26.53
N LEU A 662 32.13 4.18 -27.78
CA LEU A 662 33.49 4.58 -28.14
C LEU A 662 33.90 5.88 -27.43
N GLU A 663 33.01 6.88 -27.36
CA GLU A 663 33.23 8.13 -26.63
C GLU A 663 33.39 7.91 -25.11
N ALA A 664 32.79 6.86 -24.57
CA ALA A 664 32.97 6.42 -23.17
C ALA A 664 34.19 5.50 -22.95
N GLY A 665 35.02 5.24 -23.97
CA GLY A 665 36.25 4.44 -23.87
C GLY A 665 36.10 2.94 -24.08
N ALA A 666 34.91 2.46 -24.48
CA ALA A 666 34.70 1.04 -24.78
C ALA A 666 35.33 0.63 -26.13
N ILE A 667 35.82 -0.60 -26.20
CA ILE A 667 36.18 -1.29 -27.44
C ILE A 667 34.90 -1.94 -27.99
N VAL A 668 34.52 -1.61 -29.22
CA VAL A 668 33.20 -1.97 -29.77
C VAL A 668 33.31 -2.98 -30.92
N HIS A 669 32.46 -4.02 -30.90
CA HIS A 669 32.37 -5.03 -31.94
C HIS A 669 30.98 -5.03 -32.58
N VAL A 670 30.88 -4.56 -33.82
CA VAL A 670 29.62 -4.51 -34.57
C VAL A 670 29.37 -5.82 -35.29
N LEU A 671 28.15 -6.35 -35.08
CA LEU A 671 27.61 -7.52 -35.78
C LEU A 671 26.48 -7.04 -36.70
N ASP A 672 26.62 -7.17 -38.02
CA ASP A 672 25.56 -6.81 -38.97
C ASP A 672 25.56 -7.76 -40.18
N ARG A 673 24.47 -7.77 -40.96
CA ARG A 673 24.24 -8.72 -42.06
C ARG A 673 24.87 -8.28 -43.39
N GLN A 674 25.25 -7.01 -43.53
CA GLN A 674 25.92 -6.50 -44.73
C GLN A 674 27.30 -7.14 -44.86
N LEU A 675 27.77 -7.40 -46.09
CA LEU A 675 29.08 -8.02 -46.33
C LEU A 675 30.21 -7.12 -45.82
N GLU A 676 30.20 -5.86 -46.22
CA GLU A 676 31.05 -4.79 -45.69
C GLU A 676 30.26 -3.47 -45.62
N PRO A 677 30.56 -2.56 -44.68
CA PRO A 677 29.94 -1.22 -44.63
C PRO A 677 30.42 -0.34 -45.80
N PRO A 678 29.51 0.21 -46.63
CA PRO A 678 29.89 1.00 -47.81
C PRO A 678 30.82 2.18 -47.50
N ALA A 679 31.65 2.55 -48.47
CA ALA A 679 32.48 3.76 -48.39
C ALA A 679 31.60 5.01 -48.17
N GLY A 680 31.99 5.87 -47.22
CA GLY A 680 31.20 7.05 -46.83
C GLY A 680 29.96 6.77 -45.96
N SER A 681 29.70 5.51 -45.57
CA SER A 681 28.64 5.19 -44.62
C SER A 681 28.93 5.72 -43.20
N ILE A 682 27.89 5.89 -42.40
CA ILE A 682 27.99 6.35 -41.00
C ILE A 682 28.97 5.46 -40.21
N TYR A 683 28.96 4.13 -40.44
CA TYR A 683 29.92 3.23 -39.83
C TYR A 683 31.38 3.60 -40.15
N GLN A 684 31.71 3.90 -41.41
CA GLN A 684 33.08 4.24 -41.80
C GLN A 684 33.53 5.57 -41.15
N ASN A 685 32.62 6.54 -41.05
CA ASN A 685 32.89 7.82 -40.40
C ASN A 685 33.15 7.65 -38.89
N VAL A 686 32.31 6.88 -38.19
CA VAL A 686 32.49 6.52 -36.77
C VAL A 686 33.76 5.68 -36.57
N ALA A 687 34.06 4.76 -37.48
CA ALA A 687 35.27 3.94 -37.42
C ALA A 687 36.56 4.73 -37.66
N GLN A 688 36.50 5.80 -38.46
CA GLN A 688 37.60 6.75 -38.57
C GLN A 688 37.73 7.58 -37.29
N ARG A 689 36.63 8.19 -36.82
CA ARG A 689 36.60 8.99 -35.58
C ARG A 689 37.09 8.22 -34.35
N ALA A 690 36.76 6.92 -34.26
CA ALA A 690 37.25 6.03 -33.21
C ALA A 690 38.79 5.97 -33.12
N ARG A 691 39.46 5.90 -34.27
CA ARG A 691 40.93 5.81 -34.39
C ARG A 691 41.59 7.19 -34.28
N ASP A 692 41.03 8.18 -34.97
CA ASP A 692 41.68 9.46 -35.24
C ASP A 692 41.43 10.49 -34.11
N GLU A 693 40.29 10.41 -33.40
CA GLU A 693 39.92 11.34 -32.30
C GLU A 693 39.85 10.66 -30.93
N LEU A 694 39.22 9.48 -30.84
CA LEU A 694 38.79 8.90 -29.55
C LEU A 694 39.81 7.93 -28.91
N GLY A 695 40.83 7.50 -29.67
CA GLY A 695 41.84 6.54 -29.18
C GLY A 695 41.28 5.14 -28.87
N SER A 696 40.10 4.80 -29.39
CA SER A 696 39.44 3.51 -29.19
C SER A 696 39.44 2.69 -30.49
N SER A 697 38.70 1.58 -30.54
CA SER A 697 38.61 0.70 -31.70
C SER A 697 37.21 0.13 -31.88
N ILE A 698 36.74 0.18 -33.12
CA ILE A 698 35.54 -0.52 -33.59
C ILE A 698 35.90 -1.57 -34.63
N PHE A 699 35.34 -2.76 -34.49
CA PHE A 699 35.55 -3.89 -35.40
C PHE A 699 34.23 -4.32 -36.05
N TYR A 700 34.27 -4.72 -37.31
CA TYR A 700 33.10 -5.19 -38.07
C TYR A 700 33.13 -6.70 -38.25
N HIS A 701 31.97 -7.34 -38.12
CA HIS A 701 31.80 -8.78 -38.34
C HIS A 701 30.48 -9.06 -39.08
N GLN A 702 30.54 -9.75 -40.22
CA GLN A 702 29.35 -10.16 -40.95
C GLN A 702 28.64 -11.33 -40.26
N VAL A 703 27.37 -11.16 -39.89
CA VAL A 703 26.48 -12.24 -39.44
C VAL A 703 24.98 -11.89 -39.58
N ASP A 704 24.19 -12.79 -40.16
CA ASP A 704 22.72 -12.77 -40.02
C ASP A 704 22.34 -13.53 -38.74
N VAL A 705 21.87 -12.79 -37.71
CA VAL A 705 21.50 -13.32 -36.39
C VAL A 705 20.37 -14.36 -36.40
N ARG A 706 19.64 -14.51 -37.52
CA ARG A 706 18.55 -15.49 -37.70
C ARG A 706 19.02 -16.80 -38.35
N THR A 707 20.07 -16.77 -39.18
CA THR A 707 20.48 -17.93 -40.02
C THR A 707 21.92 -18.38 -39.79
N GLY A 708 22.80 -17.52 -39.27
CA GLY A 708 24.20 -17.80 -39.02
C GLY A 708 24.52 -18.04 -37.54
N VAL A 709 23.68 -18.77 -36.80
CA VAL A 709 23.82 -18.91 -35.32
C VAL A 709 25.13 -19.58 -34.91
N ASP A 710 25.64 -20.56 -35.67
CA ASP A 710 26.94 -21.18 -35.35
C ASP A 710 28.09 -20.18 -35.58
N ASN A 711 28.08 -19.49 -36.72
CA ASN A 711 29.02 -18.40 -37.02
C ASN A 711 28.96 -17.27 -35.98
N LEU A 712 27.76 -16.92 -35.48
CA LEU A 712 27.57 -15.97 -34.39
C LEU A 712 28.27 -16.42 -33.11
N ASN A 713 28.16 -17.70 -32.73
CA ASN A 713 28.86 -18.22 -31.56
C ASN A 713 30.38 -18.20 -31.78
N SER A 714 30.88 -18.63 -32.94
CA SER A 714 32.32 -18.61 -33.26
C SER A 714 32.90 -17.19 -33.32
N ILE A 715 32.17 -16.20 -33.85
CA ILE A 715 32.58 -14.79 -33.85
C ILE A 715 32.68 -14.25 -32.42
N VAL A 716 31.64 -14.46 -31.60
CA VAL A 716 31.63 -13.97 -30.21
C VAL A 716 32.66 -14.70 -29.35
N GLU A 717 32.95 -15.97 -29.62
CA GLU A 717 34.06 -16.71 -29.02
C GLU A 717 35.43 -16.13 -29.40
N ALA A 718 35.69 -15.91 -30.69
CA ALA A 718 36.95 -15.31 -31.15
C ALA A 718 37.18 -13.89 -30.60
N ILE A 719 36.11 -13.11 -30.40
CA ILE A 719 36.17 -11.80 -29.70
C ILE A 719 36.57 -11.99 -28.24
N ALA A 720 35.92 -12.92 -27.54
CA ALA A 720 36.20 -13.23 -26.14
C ALA A 720 37.65 -13.71 -25.93
N GLU A 721 38.19 -14.49 -26.86
CA GLU A 721 39.57 -15.00 -26.81
C GLU A 721 40.60 -13.94 -27.16
N LYS A 722 40.36 -13.14 -28.23
CA LYS A 722 41.24 -12.04 -28.64
C LYS A 722 41.46 -11.01 -27.53
N HIS A 723 40.43 -10.73 -26.73
CA HIS A 723 40.47 -9.70 -25.68
C HIS A 723 40.52 -10.26 -24.25
N GLY A 724 40.37 -11.57 -24.05
CA GLY A 724 40.31 -12.22 -22.74
C GLY A 724 39.09 -11.84 -21.87
N ARG A 725 38.11 -11.12 -22.43
CA ARG A 725 36.93 -10.58 -21.74
C ARG A 725 35.80 -10.23 -22.72
N ILE A 726 34.57 -10.22 -22.22
CA ILE A 726 33.43 -9.46 -22.77
C ILE A 726 32.68 -8.85 -21.59
N ASP A 727 32.33 -7.56 -21.67
CA ASP A 727 31.66 -6.81 -20.60
C ASP A 727 30.20 -6.48 -20.92
N GLY A 728 29.78 -6.53 -22.18
CA GLY A 728 28.37 -6.28 -22.51
C GLY A 728 27.94 -6.41 -23.96
N LEU A 729 26.66 -6.10 -24.18
CA LEU A 729 25.96 -6.22 -25.45
C LEU A 729 24.90 -5.12 -25.61
N ILE A 730 24.75 -4.57 -26.81
CA ILE A 730 23.49 -4.01 -27.31
C ILE A 730 22.94 -4.92 -28.40
N ALA A 731 21.77 -5.52 -28.17
CA ALA A 731 21.03 -6.26 -29.18
C ALA A 731 20.07 -5.31 -29.92
N ALA A 732 20.58 -4.60 -30.93
CA ALA A 732 19.80 -3.64 -31.74
C ALA A 732 19.37 -4.17 -33.11
N ALA A 733 19.80 -5.37 -33.51
CA ALA A 733 19.35 -6.01 -34.75
C ALA A 733 17.83 -6.23 -34.73
N GLY A 734 17.12 -5.62 -35.68
CA GLY A 734 15.67 -5.70 -35.76
C GLY A 734 15.11 -5.22 -37.11
N ILE A 735 13.88 -5.64 -37.40
CA ILE A 735 13.10 -5.22 -38.57
C ILE A 735 11.67 -4.87 -38.17
N GLN A 736 11.07 -3.96 -38.94
CA GLN A 736 9.66 -3.60 -38.89
C GLN A 736 9.07 -3.83 -40.30
N GLN A 737 7.76 -4.05 -40.34
CA GLN A 737 6.96 -4.07 -41.57
C GLN A 737 5.56 -3.63 -41.16
N GLU A 738 5.02 -2.65 -41.86
CA GLU A 738 3.62 -2.23 -41.76
C GLU A 738 2.78 -3.04 -42.76
N THR A 739 1.71 -3.70 -42.29
CA THR A 739 0.85 -4.57 -43.10
C THR A 739 -0.50 -4.72 -42.38
N PRO A 740 -1.65 -4.64 -43.07
CA PRO A 740 -2.95 -4.93 -42.46
C PRO A 740 -3.00 -6.31 -41.79
N ALA A 741 -3.70 -6.41 -40.65
CA ALA A 741 -3.74 -7.65 -39.87
C ALA A 741 -4.33 -8.87 -40.61
N LEU A 742 -5.06 -8.63 -41.71
CA LEU A 742 -5.64 -9.66 -42.58
C LEU A 742 -4.70 -10.08 -43.74
N GLU A 743 -3.59 -9.38 -43.93
CA GLU A 743 -2.68 -9.52 -45.08
C GLU A 743 -1.30 -10.08 -44.72
N TYR A 744 -0.96 -10.18 -43.42
CA TYR A 744 0.26 -10.86 -42.98
C TYR A 744 0.26 -12.34 -43.39
N THR A 745 1.29 -12.77 -44.12
CA THR A 745 1.56 -14.20 -44.30
C THR A 745 2.28 -14.76 -43.07
N ALA A 746 2.24 -16.09 -42.91
CA ALA A 746 3.07 -16.76 -41.90
C ALA A 746 4.57 -16.47 -42.11
N VAL A 747 5.01 -16.35 -43.37
CA VAL A 747 6.41 -16.05 -43.72
C VAL A 747 6.82 -14.66 -43.24
N ASP A 748 5.94 -13.65 -43.31
CA ASP A 748 6.20 -12.32 -42.75
C ASP A 748 6.31 -12.35 -41.22
N ALA A 749 5.41 -13.11 -40.58
CA ALA A 749 5.38 -13.26 -39.13
C ALA A 749 6.65 -13.96 -38.60
N ASP A 750 6.99 -15.12 -39.16
CA ASP A 750 8.17 -15.90 -38.80
C ASP A 750 9.47 -15.16 -39.11
N ARG A 751 9.53 -14.41 -40.23
CA ARG A 751 10.67 -13.54 -40.57
C ARG A 751 10.89 -12.48 -39.51
N MET A 752 9.83 -11.82 -39.05
CA MET A 752 9.94 -10.74 -38.06
C MET A 752 10.25 -11.25 -36.66
N LEU A 753 9.58 -12.32 -36.20
CA LEU A 753 9.87 -12.95 -34.91
C LEU A 753 11.27 -13.57 -34.88
N GLY A 754 11.70 -14.21 -35.97
CA GLY A 754 13.03 -14.81 -36.12
C GLY A 754 14.17 -13.80 -36.03
N VAL A 755 14.00 -12.58 -36.53
CA VAL A 755 14.99 -11.50 -36.33
C VAL A 755 14.84 -10.87 -34.95
N ASN A 756 13.66 -10.33 -34.62
CA ASN A 756 13.47 -9.45 -33.46
C ASN A 756 13.54 -10.20 -32.12
N VAL A 757 13.09 -11.45 -32.06
CA VAL A 757 13.02 -12.24 -30.82
C VAL A 757 14.13 -13.29 -30.80
N THR A 758 14.18 -14.16 -31.82
CA THR A 758 15.16 -15.26 -31.85
C THR A 758 16.58 -14.73 -32.05
N GLY A 759 16.82 -13.85 -33.03
CA GLY A 759 18.14 -13.23 -33.23
C GLY A 759 18.63 -12.44 -32.02
N CYS A 760 17.74 -11.74 -31.32
CA CYS A 760 18.02 -11.06 -30.05
C CYS A 760 18.47 -12.07 -28.97
N LEU A 761 17.72 -13.16 -28.76
CA LEU A 761 18.07 -14.22 -27.82
C LEU A 761 19.39 -14.93 -28.19
N MET A 762 19.61 -15.27 -29.45
CA MET A 762 20.85 -15.94 -29.89
C MET A 762 22.07 -15.05 -29.67
N THR A 763 21.96 -13.74 -29.93
CA THR A 763 23.04 -12.78 -29.65
C THR A 763 23.31 -12.66 -28.15
N ALA A 764 22.25 -12.50 -27.34
CA ALA A 764 22.37 -12.43 -25.87
C ALA A 764 22.97 -13.71 -25.28
N GLN A 765 22.57 -14.88 -25.79
CA GLN A 765 23.08 -16.18 -25.36
C GLN A 765 24.55 -16.38 -25.74
N ALA A 766 24.97 -16.01 -26.96
CA ALA A 766 26.36 -16.11 -27.38
C ALA A 766 27.28 -15.28 -26.47
N VAL A 767 26.88 -14.04 -26.14
CA VAL A 767 27.61 -13.17 -25.21
C VAL A 767 27.61 -13.73 -23.79
N ALA A 768 26.45 -14.08 -23.23
CA ALA A 768 26.34 -14.57 -21.87
C ALA A 768 27.06 -15.91 -21.65
N ARG A 769 27.16 -16.78 -22.67
CA ARG A 769 28.02 -17.97 -22.67
C ARG A 769 29.48 -17.62 -22.43
N GLN A 770 30.02 -16.67 -23.21
CA GLN A 770 31.42 -16.26 -23.11
C GLN A 770 31.73 -15.52 -21.81
N MET A 771 30.83 -14.63 -21.36
CA MET A 771 30.91 -13.99 -20.04
C MET A 771 30.95 -15.04 -18.92
N THR A 772 30.08 -16.06 -18.98
CA THR A 772 30.07 -17.17 -18.00
C THR A 772 31.34 -18.01 -18.08
N ARG A 773 31.85 -18.33 -19.28
CA ARG A 773 33.12 -19.09 -19.49
C ARG A 773 34.32 -18.37 -18.87
N LEU A 774 34.37 -17.04 -18.99
CA LEU A 774 35.47 -16.20 -18.51
C LEU A 774 35.26 -15.66 -17.08
N GLY A 775 34.16 -16.02 -16.40
CA GLY A 775 33.82 -15.47 -15.08
C GLY A 775 33.62 -13.95 -15.06
N SER A 776 33.30 -13.34 -16.21
CA SER A 776 33.18 -11.89 -16.39
C SER A 776 31.78 -11.40 -16.03
N THR A 777 31.71 -10.38 -15.18
CA THR A 777 30.46 -9.65 -14.88
C THR A 777 30.22 -8.55 -15.91
N GLY A 778 28.97 -8.09 -16.05
CA GLY A 778 28.65 -7.06 -17.05
C GLY A 778 27.16 -6.84 -17.28
N SER A 779 26.80 -6.28 -18.44
CA SER A 779 25.42 -5.86 -18.74
C SER A 779 25.02 -6.04 -20.21
N LEU A 780 23.79 -6.46 -20.44
CA LEU A 780 23.18 -6.66 -21.75
C LEU A 780 21.98 -5.72 -21.89
N VAL A 781 21.87 -5.04 -23.03
CA VAL A 781 20.78 -4.12 -23.36
C VAL A 781 20.06 -4.63 -24.60
N LEU A 782 18.77 -4.94 -24.50
CA LEU A 782 17.96 -5.40 -25.63
C LEU A 782 17.10 -4.23 -26.15
N ILE A 783 17.14 -3.96 -27.45
CA ILE A 783 16.34 -2.87 -28.04
C ILE A 783 14.92 -3.35 -28.33
N ALA A 784 14.01 -2.96 -27.43
CA ALA A 784 12.58 -3.15 -27.54
C ALA A 784 11.93 -1.98 -28.34
N SER A 785 10.78 -1.48 -27.89
CA SER A 785 10.06 -0.30 -28.42
C SER A 785 8.85 -0.03 -27.52
N MET A 786 8.34 1.20 -27.46
CA MET A 786 7.05 1.52 -26.83
C MET A 786 5.94 0.57 -27.33
N SER A 787 6.00 0.20 -28.62
CA SER A 787 5.11 -0.76 -29.29
C SER A 787 5.05 -2.15 -28.67
N GLY A 788 6.01 -2.51 -27.80
CA GLY A 788 5.94 -3.73 -26.99
C GLY A 788 5.00 -3.65 -25.78
N THR A 789 4.39 -2.48 -25.54
CA THR A 789 3.49 -2.21 -24.40
C THR A 789 2.20 -1.48 -24.77
N ILE A 790 2.09 -0.96 -25.99
CA ILE A 790 0.93 -0.25 -26.54
C ILE A 790 0.71 -0.61 -28.01
N ALA A 791 -0.50 -0.34 -28.53
CA ALA A 791 -0.75 -0.30 -29.97
C ALA A 791 -0.64 1.15 -30.47
N ASN A 792 0.42 1.47 -31.20
CA ASN A 792 0.69 2.85 -31.65
C ASN A 792 -0.39 3.31 -32.66
N ARG A 793 -0.93 4.52 -32.46
CA ARG A 793 -2.06 5.03 -33.24
C ARG A 793 -1.67 5.31 -34.69
N GLY A 794 -2.26 4.55 -35.61
CA GLY A 794 -2.05 4.74 -37.06
C GLY A 794 -0.78 4.07 -37.62
N LEU A 795 -0.19 3.12 -36.88
CA LEU A 795 0.90 2.25 -37.37
C LEU A 795 0.45 0.78 -37.33
N ILE A 796 0.09 0.21 -38.47
CA ILE A 796 -0.50 -1.14 -38.57
C ILE A 796 0.58 -2.24 -38.62
N CYS A 797 1.21 -2.49 -37.46
CA CYS A 797 2.27 -3.51 -37.34
C CYS A 797 2.05 -4.49 -36.15
N PRO A 798 0.93 -5.25 -36.09
CA PRO A 798 0.62 -6.17 -34.99
C PRO A 798 1.74 -7.18 -34.67
N VAL A 799 2.40 -7.76 -35.68
CA VAL A 799 3.52 -8.68 -35.47
C VAL A 799 4.73 -7.96 -34.84
N TYR A 800 5.00 -6.72 -35.25
CA TYR A 800 6.10 -5.93 -34.68
C TYR A 800 5.86 -5.65 -33.21
N ASN A 801 4.65 -5.22 -32.86
CA ASN A 801 4.24 -4.96 -31.48
C ASN A 801 4.41 -6.22 -30.61
N ALA A 802 3.91 -7.37 -31.10
CA ALA A 802 4.08 -8.67 -30.43
C ALA A 802 5.56 -9.06 -30.27
N SER A 803 6.39 -8.86 -31.31
CA SER A 803 7.82 -9.16 -31.26
C SER A 803 8.56 -8.28 -30.23
N LYS A 804 8.19 -7.01 -30.10
CA LYS A 804 8.81 -6.08 -29.14
C LYS A 804 8.31 -6.32 -27.71
N ALA A 805 7.05 -6.74 -27.53
CA ALA A 805 6.55 -7.22 -26.25
C ALA A 805 7.31 -8.46 -25.76
N ALA A 806 7.59 -9.40 -26.68
CA ALA A 806 8.40 -10.57 -26.40
C ALA A 806 9.84 -10.20 -26.00
N VAL A 807 10.48 -9.19 -26.61
CA VAL A 807 11.82 -8.72 -26.21
C VAL A 807 11.83 -8.12 -24.79
N ILE A 808 10.81 -7.34 -24.40
CA ILE A 808 10.72 -6.79 -23.04
C ILE A 808 10.60 -7.92 -22.01
N GLN A 809 9.75 -8.92 -22.27
CA GLN A 809 9.60 -10.06 -21.37
C GLN A 809 10.84 -10.95 -21.36
N LEU A 810 11.50 -11.13 -22.51
CA LEU A 810 12.76 -11.85 -22.61
C LEU A 810 13.84 -11.20 -21.74
N GLY A 811 13.98 -9.87 -21.76
CA GLY A 811 14.92 -9.14 -20.91
C GLY A 811 14.75 -9.45 -19.42
N ARG A 812 13.50 -9.52 -18.93
CA ARG A 812 13.19 -9.91 -17.54
C ARG A 812 13.54 -11.35 -17.23
N ASN A 813 13.23 -12.28 -18.14
CA ASN A 813 13.57 -13.70 -17.98
C ASN A 813 15.09 -13.93 -17.93
N LEU A 814 15.84 -13.30 -18.82
CA LEU A 814 17.31 -13.40 -18.85
C LEU A 814 17.96 -12.69 -17.65
N ALA A 815 17.42 -11.56 -17.20
CA ALA A 815 17.86 -10.88 -15.98
C ALA A 815 17.72 -11.76 -14.73
N MET A 816 16.62 -12.51 -14.63
CA MET A 816 16.34 -13.44 -13.54
C MET A 816 17.26 -14.68 -13.58
N GLU A 817 17.52 -15.24 -14.76
CA GLU A 817 18.40 -16.42 -14.91
C GLU A 817 19.90 -16.08 -14.77
N TRP A 818 20.34 -14.91 -15.25
CA TRP A 818 21.77 -14.57 -15.37
C TRP A 818 22.24 -13.55 -14.33
N GLY A 819 21.34 -12.86 -13.63
CA GLY A 819 21.66 -12.00 -12.48
C GLY A 819 22.55 -12.68 -11.42
N PRO A 820 22.28 -13.93 -11.01
CA PRO A 820 23.16 -14.68 -10.09
C PRO A 820 24.58 -14.96 -10.60
N LYS A 821 24.82 -14.79 -11.91
CA LYS A 821 26.15 -14.90 -12.56
C LYS A 821 26.87 -13.54 -12.65
N GLY A 822 26.28 -12.47 -12.10
CA GLY A 822 26.78 -11.10 -12.22
C GLY A 822 26.55 -10.47 -13.60
N ILE A 823 25.58 -11.00 -14.37
CA ILE A 823 25.21 -10.52 -15.70
C ILE A 823 23.85 -9.81 -15.60
N ARG A 824 23.85 -8.48 -15.79
CA ARG A 824 22.63 -7.67 -15.81
C ARG A 824 21.99 -7.72 -17.19
N VAL A 825 20.66 -7.68 -17.27
CA VAL A 825 19.93 -7.59 -18.56
C VAL A 825 18.81 -6.56 -18.43
N ASN A 826 18.76 -5.56 -19.31
CA ASN A 826 17.73 -4.52 -19.32
C ASN A 826 17.23 -4.29 -20.77
N THR A 827 16.10 -3.62 -20.93
CA THR A 827 15.62 -3.19 -22.25
C THR A 827 15.57 -1.68 -22.37
N ILE A 828 15.80 -1.17 -23.58
CA ILE A 828 15.43 0.21 -23.95
C ILE A 828 14.22 0.10 -24.87
N SER A 829 13.18 0.89 -24.60
CA SER A 829 11.95 0.93 -25.40
C SER A 829 11.76 2.31 -26.04
N PRO A 830 12.30 2.53 -27.26
CA PRO A 830 12.12 3.79 -27.99
C PRO A 830 10.68 4.05 -28.45
N GLY A 831 10.34 5.33 -28.51
CA GLY A 831 9.17 5.83 -29.23
C GLY A 831 9.39 5.93 -30.74
N TYR A 832 8.72 6.90 -31.39
CA TYR A 832 8.97 7.22 -32.79
C TYR A 832 10.35 7.87 -32.95
N ILE A 833 11.31 7.16 -33.57
CA ILE A 833 12.65 7.67 -33.90
C ILE A 833 12.74 8.01 -35.39
N VAL A 834 13.24 9.20 -35.74
CA VAL A 834 13.60 9.56 -37.12
C VAL A 834 14.89 8.82 -37.55
N THR A 835 14.72 7.56 -37.92
CA THR A 835 15.75 6.73 -38.58
C THR A 835 15.56 6.77 -40.09
N GLU A 836 16.55 6.31 -40.86
CA GLU A 836 16.45 6.17 -42.33
C GLU A 836 15.22 5.33 -42.78
N MET A 837 14.79 4.38 -41.95
CA MET A 837 13.56 3.59 -42.16
C MET A 837 12.30 4.46 -42.04
N VAL A 838 12.24 5.35 -41.04
CA VAL A 838 11.10 6.26 -40.82
C VAL A 838 11.12 7.44 -41.80
N GLN A 839 12.29 7.92 -42.21
CA GLN A 839 12.42 8.93 -43.28
C GLN A 839 11.80 8.44 -44.60
N LYS A 840 12.02 7.17 -44.97
CA LYS A 840 11.37 6.56 -46.15
C LYS A 840 9.84 6.49 -45.98
N LEU A 841 9.37 6.21 -44.77
CA LEU A 841 7.94 6.20 -44.45
C LEU A 841 7.28 7.59 -44.49
N PHE A 842 8.03 8.67 -44.23
CA PHE A 842 7.54 10.05 -44.43
C PHE A 842 7.49 10.47 -45.90
N ILE A 843 8.30 9.88 -46.78
CA ILE A 843 8.16 10.08 -48.24
C ILE A 843 6.86 9.43 -48.75
N GLU A 844 6.51 8.25 -48.22
CA GLU A 844 5.29 7.52 -48.58
C GLU A 844 4.02 8.10 -47.91
N TYR A 845 4.15 8.62 -46.68
CA TYR A 845 3.03 9.15 -45.88
C TYR A 845 3.41 10.48 -45.20
N PRO A 846 3.48 11.61 -45.93
CA PRO A 846 3.99 12.89 -45.41
C PRO A 846 3.29 13.43 -44.15
N ASP A 847 1.97 13.22 -44.03
CA ASP A 847 1.18 13.68 -42.88
C ASP A 847 1.73 13.19 -41.53
N ARG A 848 2.37 12.00 -41.52
CA ARG A 848 2.93 11.37 -40.31
C ARG A 848 4.05 12.18 -39.68
N GLU A 849 4.83 12.91 -40.46
CA GLU A 849 5.86 13.83 -39.94
C GLU A 849 5.24 14.94 -39.06
N THR A 850 3.97 15.30 -39.31
CA THR A 850 3.23 16.30 -38.54
C THR A 850 2.28 15.70 -37.49
N GLU A 851 1.77 14.48 -37.69
CA GLU A 851 0.85 13.82 -36.73
C GLU A 851 1.61 13.13 -35.59
N TRP A 852 2.64 12.35 -35.89
CA TRP A 852 3.36 11.55 -34.89
C TRP A 852 4.04 12.35 -33.76
N PRO A 853 4.57 13.58 -33.96
CA PRO A 853 4.98 14.43 -32.85
C PRO A 853 3.83 14.70 -31.87
N ARG A 854 2.64 15.04 -32.38
CA ARG A 854 1.43 15.33 -31.58
C ARG A 854 0.89 14.10 -30.83
N GLN A 855 1.37 12.91 -31.16
CA GLN A 855 1.08 11.67 -30.43
C GLN A 855 2.02 11.46 -29.22
N ASN A 856 2.84 12.42 -28.81
CA ASN A 856 3.55 12.37 -27.52
C ASN A 856 3.52 13.73 -26.79
N MET A 857 3.69 13.71 -25.47
CA MET A 857 3.57 14.91 -24.61
C MET A 857 4.59 16.00 -24.96
N LEU A 858 5.79 15.61 -25.40
CA LEU A 858 6.85 16.56 -25.79
C LEU A 858 6.63 17.19 -27.17
N ASN A 859 5.66 16.72 -27.95
CA ASN A 859 5.33 17.23 -29.29
C ASN A 859 6.50 17.18 -30.31
N VAL A 860 7.44 16.22 -30.13
CA VAL A 860 8.62 16.05 -31.00
C VAL A 860 8.79 14.61 -31.47
N LEU A 861 9.43 14.40 -32.61
CA LEU A 861 9.95 13.08 -32.98
C LEU A 861 11.37 12.93 -32.40
N SER A 862 11.66 11.80 -31.76
CA SER A 862 12.99 11.51 -31.23
C SER A 862 13.98 11.24 -32.35
N LYS A 863 15.27 11.43 -32.08
CA LYS A 863 16.38 11.08 -32.97
C LYS A 863 17.23 9.97 -32.35
N PRO A 864 18.06 9.24 -33.12
CA PRO A 864 18.96 8.22 -32.57
C PRO A 864 19.86 8.74 -31.44
N GLU A 865 20.21 10.03 -31.46
CA GLU A 865 21.12 10.65 -30.49
C GLU A 865 20.53 10.73 -29.07
N ASP A 866 19.20 10.84 -28.95
CA ASP A 866 18.49 10.92 -27.66
C ASP A 866 18.69 9.64 -26.79
N TYR A 867 19.12 8.55 -27.42
CA TYR A 867 19.30 7.23 -26.80
C TYR A 867 20.76 6.90 -26.44
N ARG A 868 21.72 7.81 -26.70
CA ARG A 868 23.15 7.62 -26.43
C ARG A 868 23.42 7.44 -24.93
N GLY A 869 23.01 8.41 -24.12
CA GLY A 869 23.22 8.39 -22.67
C GLY A 869 22.55 7.20 -21.98
N ALA A 870 21.38 6.77 -22.47
CA ALA A 870 20.68 5.58 -21.97
C ALA A 870 21.47 4.28 -22.20
N ALA A 871 22.13 4.14 -23.36
CA ALA A 871 22.97 2.98 -23.65
C ALA A 871 24.22 2.94 -22.75
N VAL A 872 24.95 4.05 -22.62
CA VAL A 872 26.13 4.15 -21.75
C VAL A 872 25.74 3.92 -20.29
N PHE A 873 24.64 4.51 -19.81
CA PHE A 873 24.13 4.31 -18.45
C PHE A 873 23.85 2.82 -18.15
N LEU A 874 23.11 2.12 -19.01
CA LEU A 874 22.73 0.72 -18.78
C LEU A 874 23.91 -0.26 -18.89
N LEU A 875 24.97 0.08 -19.64
CA LEU A 875 26.17 -0.75 -19.79
C LEU A 875 27.25 -0.49 -18.73
N SER A 876 27.33 0.73 -18.20
CA SER A 876 28.29 1.15 -17.17
C SER A 876 27.83 0.84 -15.75
N ASP A 877 28.73 1.04 -14.77
CA ASP A 877 28.46 0.77 -13.35
C ASP A 877 27.51 1.79 -12.70
N ALA A 878 27.17 2.89 -13.38
CA ALA A 878 26.11 3.81 -13.00
C ALA A 878 24.74 3.10 -12.83
N SER A 879 24.52 2.01 -13.56
CA SER A 879 23.33 1.15 -13.45
C SER A 879 23.58 -0.16 -12.69
N ARG A 880 24.64 -0.29 -11.88
CA ARG A 880 25.07 -1.52 -11.19
C ARG A 880 23.99 -2.27 -10.38
N PHE A 881 22.93 -1.59 -9.95
CA PHE A 881 21.81 -2.19 -9.20
C PHE A 881 20.52 -2.35 -10.04
N MET A 882 20.60 -2.17 -11.36
CA MET A 882 19.49 -2.22 -12.30
C MET A 882 19.61 -3.42 -13.24
N THR A 883 18.66 -4.35 -13.12
CA THR A 883 18.47 -5.52 -13.99
C THR A 883 16.98 -5.84 -14.09
N GLY A 884 16.53 -6.38 -15.22
CA GLY A 884 15.12 -6.69 -15.51
C GLY A 884 14.23 -5.47 -15.82
N ALA A 885 14.80 -4.27 -15.93
CA ALA A 885 14.06 -3.04 -16.15
C ALA A 885 13.87 -2.70 -17.64
N ASP A 886 12.75 -2.05 -17.95
CA ASP A 886 12.46 -1.48 -19.28
C ASP A 886 12.54 0.05 -19.22
N LEU A 887 13.56 0.61 -19.86
CA LEU A 887 13.78 2.06 -19.96
C LEU A 887 13.05 2.58 -21.20
N ARG A 888 11.77 2.93 -21.03
CA ARG A 888 10.96 3.55 -22.08
C ARG A 888 11.32 5.02 -22.25
N ILE A 889 11.58 5.42 -23.48
CA ILE A 889 11.94 6.79 -23.86
C ILE A 889 11.12 7.10 -25.12
N ASP A 890 9.93 7.65 -24.93
CA ASP A 890 8.88 7.79 -25.96
C ASP A 890 8.23 9.19 -26.02
N GLY A 891 8.81 10.17 -25.33
CA GLY A 891 8.25 11.52 -25.21
C GLY A 891 6.94 11.60 -24.41
N GLY A 892 6.59 10.54 -23.65
CA GLY A 892 5.32 10.44 -22.92
C GLY A 892 4.16 9.87 -23.75
N HIS A 893 4.42 9.27 -24.92
CA HIS A 893 3.39 8.65 -25.77
C HIS A 893 2.54 7.62 -25.01
N ALA A 894 3.16 6.81 -24.14
CA ALA A 894 2.49 5.76 -23.37
C ALA A 894 2.22 6.17 -21.90
N ALA A 895 2.02 7.46 -21.62
CA ALA A 895 1.84 8.01 -20.26
C ALA A 895 0.42 8.59 -19.98
N TRP A 896 -0.55 8.33 -20.86
CA TRP A 896 -1.97 8.71 -20.75
C TRP A 896 -2.92 7.51 -20.92
#